data_AF-A0A968YIA1-F1
#
_entry.id   AF-A0A968YIA1-F1
#
_cell.length_a   1.000
_cell.length_b   1.000
_cell.length_c   1.000
_cell.angle_alpha   90.00
_cell.angle_beta   90.00
_cell.angle_gamma   90.00
#
_symmetry.space_group_name_H-M   'P 1'
#
loop_
_entity.id
_entity.type
_entity.pdbx_description
1 polymer ?
#
loop_
_entity_poly.entity_id
_entity_poly.type
_entity_poly.pdbx_seq_one_letter_code
_entity_poly.pdbx_strand_id
1 'polypeptide(L)'
;MRRWLKTLYDKQYFPAIAPLIDTPQDRQISAQWAAWMKQQWQDHGLKDLKQQRNLMTEVRQALKRQLGENHIALQAMNFTRDEWIEINLSISDTVATRNEQQSLIEQPNAIVDRAKMLLDSRDWAEVAAGLAVVTGRRCTELLQTAEFIYESPYTVWFTGALKRRQEERTLRFEIPTLAPAQQVIAALSKLRRTVNTVGLDLETINRKFSPPVAKACDLHFAELVPQRAGRGNLYTHLFRTIYARIATHWYAPPTVADIEYMAAIQGHFLIQNEQDPTLRRSLASTRHYNDYKIGDGRGNINGRQGVRLNDPGVQILKIFQQGVPGLEPEPLMPEEESPMLPPSKRQLSPKRDRSTLWLYRDERDRWLQLLQPFAPKASQPDQMSALLAWIEQSLPENRPSFTPQIPHPSIPRPPTRAKTLEQSANAFITTLLPLRDPEAIRSLCQQELAELEQTYDSQDYLPIYEGAIATAIRSGQLPLIDQQTAERLSYTKQGVSYVQRTHYALRFLADPEHEIELTTAPVSTPTPISKPITPQRDTLQTDPAPTLTVQPQIAVTPQSDQPSSSSPTTHTLDHKLEVLTHALSQLVQLIQTERTIAQQFPVPAPSNGQTQPGSIQPESLDTQEATSEQSAKTPPSSTVKLQRRSRGTSAEAEARIIKAIDAMMAYNNAPHRTHIQKWEISLSALKRLTKSYQGVIQRVLDAHEAEIQEHHQLHGLKSRHNVRHGHAGVNIEQVIQWEPD
;
A
#
# COMPACT_ATOMS: atom_id res chain seq x y z
N MET A 1 -3.71 6.93 -16.71
CA MET A 1 -4.23 8.31 -16.80
C MET A 1 -5.69 8.35 -16.35
N ARG A 2 -6.12 9.33 -15.54
CA ARG A 2 -7.53 9.49 -15.12
C ARG A 2 -8.48 9.67 -16.32
N ARG A 3 -9.72 9.19 -16.25
CA ARG A 3 -10.66 9.20 -17.40
C ARG A 3 -10.93 10.61 -17.94
N TRP A 4 -11.27 11.57 -17.08
CA TRP A 4 -11.50 12.97 -17.47
C TRP A 4 -10.24 13.63 -18.05
N LEU A 5 -9.08 13.39 -17.41
CA LEU A 5 -7.79 13.93 -17.86
C LEU A 5 -7.42 13.37 -19.24
N LYS A 6 -7.70 12.08 -19.49
CA LYS A 6 -7.54 11.46 -20.80
C LYS A 6 -8.45 12.09 -21.85
N THR A 7 -9.71 12.41 -21.50
CA THR A 7 -10.62 13.10 -22.42
C THR A 7 -10.14 14.51 -22.79
N LEU A 8 -9.67 15.32 -21.82
CA LEU A 8 -9.09 16.64 -22.09
C LEU A 8 -7.78 16.53 -22.89
N TYR A 9 -6.94 15.56 -22.52
CA TYR A 9 -5.66 15.30 -23.18
C TYR A 9 -5.87 14.91 -24.64
N ASP A 10 -6.65 13.88 -24.93
CA ASP A 10 -6.84 13.36 -26.29
C ASP A 10 -7.58 14.34 -27.20
N LYS A 11 -8.58 15.08 -26.69
CA LYS A 11 -9.48 15.88 -27.52
C LYS A 11 -9.05 17.33 -27.73
N GLN A 12 -8.25 17.91 -26.83
CA GLN A 12 -7.94 19.34 -26.84
C GLN A 12 -6.44 19.59 -26.77
N TYR A 13 -5.78 19.08 -25.72
CA TYR A 13 -4.36 19.38 -25.47
C TYR A 13 -3.42 18.73 -26.49
N PHE A 14 -3.55 17.41 -26.71
CA PHE A 14 -2.65 16.67 -27.59
C PHE A 14 -2.75 17.13 -29.06
N PRO A 15 -3.94 17.30 -29.67
CA PRO A 15 -4.04 17.80 -31.05
C PRO A 15 -3.42 19.20 -31.23
N ALA A 16 -3.48 20.05 -30.22
CA ALA A 16 -2.98 21.42 -30.30
C ALA A 16 -1.46 21.55 -30.12
N ILE A 17 -0.79 20.56 -29.52
CA ILE A 17 0.67 20.58 -29.27
C ILE A 17 1.45 19.57 -30.12
N ALA A 18 0.82 18.52 -30.64
CA ALA A 18 1.47 17.52 -31.48
C ALA A 18 2.11 18.07 -32.78
N PRO A 19 1.62 19.15 -33.44
CA PRO A 19 2.27 19.69 -34.65
C PRO A 19 3.41 20.68 -34.36
N LEU A 20 3.76 20.94 -33.10
CA LEU A 20 4.77 21.94 -32.73
C LEU A 20 6.20 21.40 -32.93
N ILE A 21 7.08 22.17 -33.56
CA ILE A 21 8.37 21.68 -34.05
C ILE A 21 9.56 22.20 -33.22
N ASP A 22 9.40 23.37 -32.58
CA ASP A 22 10.35 24.11 -31.72
C ASP A 22 10.76 25.50 -32.26
N THR A 23 9.81 26.24 -32.81
CA THR A 23 9.98 27.69 -33.07
C THR A 23 9.72 28.55 -31.81
N PRO A 24 10.17 29.82 -31.76
CA PRO A 24 9.82 30.73 -30.66
C PRO A 24 8.30 30.90 -30.47
N GLN A 25 7.53 30.87 -31.56
CA GLN A 25 6.07 30.91 -31.54
C GLN A 25 5.49 29.61 -30.98
N ASP A 26 6.01 28.44 -31.39
CA ASP A 26 5.61 27.14 -30.84
C ASP A 26 5.87 27.06 -29.33
N ARG A 27 6.99 27.61 -28.85
CA ARG A 27 7.32 27.69 -27.42
C ARG A 27 6.27 28.48 -26.65
N GLN A 28 5.80 29.60 -27.19
CA GLN A 28 4.73 30.41 -26.60
C GLN A 28 3.38 29.67 -26.61
N ILE A 29 3.00 29.04 -27.74
CA ILE A 29 1.78 28.22 -27.86
C ILE A 29 1.83 27.06 -26.85
N SER A 30 2.97 26.38 -26.75
CA SER A 30 3.19 25.27 -25.82
C SER A 30 3.08 25.70 -24.35
N ALA A 31 3.63 26.87 -24.00
CA ALA A 31 3.49 27.46 -22.67
C ALA A 31 2.03 27.82 -22.34
N GLN A 32 1.29 28.38 -23.30
CA GLN A 32 -0.14 28.68 -23.14
C GLN A 32 -0.96 27.40 -22.90
N TRP A 33 -0.73 26.35 -23.69
CA TRP A 33 -1.42 25.06 -23.50
C TRP A 33 -1.03 24.36 -22.19
N ALA A 34 0.24 24.47 -21.75
CA ALA A 34 0.67 23.95 -20.45
C ALA A 34 0.00 24.70 -19.28
N ALA A 35 -0.11 26.04 -19.37
CA ALA A 35 -0.84 26.85 -18.41
C ALA A 35 -2.34 26.51 -18.40
N TRP A 36 -2.97 26.35 -19.57
CA TRP A 36 -4.35 25.89 -19.70
C TRP A 36 -4.56 24.52 -19.06
N MET A 37 -3.68 23.54 -19.32
CA MET A 37 -3.77 22.20 -18.71
C MET A 37 -3.64 22.26 -17.19
N LYS A 38 -2.73 23.09 -16.64
CA LYS A 38 -2.65 23.34 -15.19
C LYS A 38 -3.94 23.98 -14.65
N GLN A 39 -4.53 24.94 -15.38
CA GLN A 39 -5.80 25.57 -15.00
C GLN A 39 -6.94 24.55 -14.95
N GLN A 40 -7.07 23.69 -15.95
CA GLN A 40 -8.08 22.62 -15.95
C GLN A 40 -7.96 21.69 -14.72
N TRP A 41 -6.75 21.47 -14.18
CA TRP A 41 -6.60 20.72 -12.93
C TRP A 41 -7.15 21.48 -11.72
N GLN A 42 -6.92 22.80 -11.65
CA GLN A 42 -7.45 23.66 -10.59
C GLN A 42 -8.98 23.74 -10.65
N ASP A 43 -9.54 23.86 -11.86
CA ASP A 43 -10.99 23.88 -12.11
C ASP A 43 -11.65 22.55 -11.69
N HIS A 44 -10.93 21.42 -11.86
CA HIS A 44 -11.29 20.11 -11.30
C HIS A 44 -10.95 19.95 -9.80
N GLY A 45 -10.70 21.04 -9.08
CA GLY A 45 -10.52 21.08 -7.62
C GLY A 45 -9.11 20.75 -7.13
N LEU A 46 -8.13 20.49 -8.01
CA LEU A 46 -6.77 20.09 -7.64
C LEU A 46 -5.87 21.30 -7.42
N LYS A 47 -6.19 22.09 -6.38
CA LYS A 47 -5.52 23.37 -6.09
C LYS A 47 -4.07 23.20 -5.60
N ASP A 48 -3.76 22.14 -4.85
CA ASP A 48 -2.39 21.92 -4.33
C ASP A 48 -1.43 21.39 -5.42
N LEU A 49 -0.23 21.97 -5.51
CA LEU A 49 0.85 21.49 -6.39
C LEU A 49 1.18 20.00 -6.18
N LYS A 50 1.10 19.53 -4.93
CA LYS A 50 1.32 18.12 -4.55
C LYS A 50 0.29 17.17 -5.19
N GLN A 51 -0.96 17.61 -5.35
CA GLN A 51 -2.01 16.84 -6.03
C GLN A 51 -1.77 16.85 -7.55
N GLN A 52 -1.47 18.02 -8.10
CA GLN A 52 -1.15 18.22 -9.53
C GLN A 52 0.07 17.41 -9.99
N ARG A 53 1.05 17.15 -9.10
CA ARG A 53 2.30 16.44 -9.43
C ARG A 53 2.10 15.08 -10.10
N ASN A 54 1.07 14.34 -9.69
CA ASN A 54 0.78 13.05 -10.29
C ASN A 54 0.18 13.20 -11.70
N LEU A 55 -0.72 14.18 -11.91
CA LEU A 55 -1.29 14.49 -13.23
C LEU A 55 -0.21 15.00 -14.20
N MET A 56 0.69 15.85 -13.73
CA MET A 56 1.89 16.27 -14.46
C MET A 56 2.72 15.07 -14.94
N THR A 57 2.89 14.06 -14.08
CA THR A 57 3.59 12.83 -14.43
C THR A 57 2.83 12.03 -15.48
N GLU A 58 1.50 11.86 -15.32
CA GLU A 58 0.62 11.17 -16.28
C GLU A 58 0.66 11.82 -17.68
N VAL A 59 0.55 13.16 -17.75
CA VAL A 59 0.59 13.93 -19.01
C VAL A 59 1.97 13.86 -19.65
N ARG A 60 3.06 14.12 -18.91
CA ARG A 60 4.44 14.02 -19.44
C ARG A 60 4.77 12.62 -19.96
N GLN A 61 4.26 11.56 -19.32
CA GLN A 61 4.44 10.19 -19.78
C GLN A 61 3.58 9.84 -21.02
N ALA A 62 2.44 10.50 -21.22
CA ALA A 62 1.69 10.37 -22.47
C ALA A 62 2.43 11.07 -23.62
N LEU A 63 2.90 12.31 -23.39
CA LEU A 63 3.71 13.07 -24.35
C LEU A 63 4.96 12.30 -24.79
N LYS A 64 5.77 11.82 -23.84
CA LYS A 64 6.98 11.02 -24.14
C LYS A 64 6.69 9.80 -25.02
N ARG A 65 5.55 9.13 -24.82
CA ARG A 65 5.16 7.93 -25.58
C ARG A 65 4.65 8.24 -26.99
N GLN A 66 4.10 9.43 -27.22
CA GLN A 66 3.47 9.80 -28.49
C GLN A 66 4.34 10.71 -29.37
N LEU A 67 5.21 11.52 -28.76
CA LEU A 67 6.00 12.59 -29.42
C LEU A 67 7.51 12.46 -29.17
N GLY A 68 7.95 11.45 -28.40
CA GLY A 68 9.35 11.25 -28.02
C GLY A 68 9.82 12.15 -26.87
N GLU A 69 11.09 11.99 -26.49
CA GLU A 69 11.69 12.64 -25.31
C GLU A 69 12.05 14.12 -25.53
N ASN A 70 12.25 14.53 -26.78
CA ASN A 70 12.80 15.84 -27.16
C ASN A 70 11.74 16.90 -27.50
N HIS A 71 10.46 16.51 -27.53
CA HIS A 71 9.37 17.38 -27.98
C HIS A 71 9.18 18.62 -27.09
N ILE A 72 8.97 19.80 -27.70
CA ILE A 72 8.98 21.09 -27.00
C ILE A 72 7.97 21.19 -25.85
N ALA A 73 6.81 20.51 -25.98
CA ALA A 73 5.82 20.41 -24.92
C ALA A 73 6.35 19.83 -23.59
N LEU A 74 7.44 19.06 -23.60
CA LEU A 74 8.08 18.55 -22.38
C LEU A 74 8.93 19.62 -21.65
N GLN A 75 9.25 20.75 -22.28
CA GLN A 75 9.86 21.89 -21.60
C GLN A 75 8.77 22.71 -20.88
N ALA A 76 7.69 23.05 -21.59
CA ALA A 76 6.57 23.83 -21.06
C ALA A 76 5.74 23.08 -19.99
N MET A 77 5.47 21.79 -20.22
CA MET A 77 4.64 20.97 -19.33
C MET A 77 5.43 20.46 -18.12
N ASN A 78 5.90 21.38 -17.26
CA ASN A 78 6.67 21.07 -16.06
C ASN A 78 6.26 22.00 -14.90
N PHE A 79 6.78 21.73 -13.69
CA PHE A 79 6.74 22.70 -12.61
C PHE A 79 7.96 23.64 -12.69
N THR A 80 7.78 24.88 -12.28
CA THR A 80 8.85 25.87 -12.09
C THR A 80 9.77 25.43 -10.95
N ARG A 81 10.91 26.12 -10.82
CA ARG A 81 11.85 25.87 -9.71
C ARG A 81 11.19 26.10 -8.35
N ASP A 82 10.39 27.16 -8.18
CA ASP A 82 9.72 27.46 -6.92
C ASP A 82 8.57 26.50 -6.63
N GLU A 83 7.76 26.11 -7.63
CA GLU A 83 6.75 25.05 -7.49
C GLU A 83 7.40 23.72 -7.04
N TRP A 84 8.56 23.35 -7.61
CA TRP A 84 9.32 22.17 -7.16
C TRP A 84 9.91 22.32 -5.76
N ILE A 85 10.35 23.51 -5.36
CA ILE A 85 10.81 23.79 -3.99
C ILE A 85 9.65 23.59 -3.01
N GLU A 86 8.47 24.15 -3.27
CA GLU A 86 7.29 24.01 -2.41
C GLU A 86 6.85 22.55 -2.26
N ILE A 87 6.75 21.81 -3.38
CA ILE A 87 6.45 20.36 -3.38
C ILE A 87 7.45 19.60 -2.49
N ASN A 88 8.74 19.92 -2.58
CA ASN A 88 9.80 19.20 -1.86
C ASN A 88 9.96 19.64 -0.40
N LEU A 89 9.69 20.91 -0.05
CA LEU A 89 9.66 21.41 1.33
C LEU A 89 8.64 20.62 2.15
N SER A 90 7.39 20.55 1.70
CA SER A 90 6.33 19.79 2.41
C SER A 90 6.70 18.31 2.63
N ILE A 91 7.46 17.71 1.71
CA ILE A 91 7.96 16.33 1.83
C ILE A 91 9.11 16.25 2.83
N SER A 92 10.04 17.21 2.80
CA SER A 92 11.15 17.32 3.74
C SER A 92 10.67 17.53 5.17
N ASP A 93 9.71 18.42 5.39
CA ASP A 93 9.15 18.74 6.70
C ASP A 93 8.39 17.52 7.26
N THR A 94 7.57 16.86 6.43
CA THR A 94 6.94 15.57 6.78
C THR A 94 7.96 14.45 7.08
N VAL A 95 9.21 14.56 6.63
CA VAL A 95 10.30 13.62 6.98
C VAL A 95 11.00 14.06 8.27
N ALA A 96 11.20 15.35 8.49
CA ALA A 96 11.78 15.91 9.70
C ALA A 96 10.90 15.57 10.92
N THR A 97 9.62 15.94 10.89
CA THR A 97 8.67 15.68 12.00
C THR A 97 8.60 14.20 12.36
N ARG A 98 8.59 13.28 11.38
CA ARG A 98 8.60 11.82 11.65
C ARG A 98 9.93 11.29 12.18
N ASN A 99 11.05 11.94 11.86
CA ASN A 99 12.35 11.59 12.42
C ASN A 99 12.58 12.22 13.80
N GLU A 100 11.82 13.26 14.16
CA GLU A 100 11.73 13.86 15.50
C GLU A 100 10.75 13.09 16.40
N GLN A 101 9.71 12.48 15.82
CA GLN A 101 8.69 11.65 16.48
C GLN A 101 8.87 10.17 16.14
N GLN A 102 10.00 9.58 16.53
CA GLN A 102 10.32 8.16 16.25
C GLN A 102 9.45 7.21 17.07
N SER A 103 8.88 6.19 16.41
CA SER A 103 8.16 5.11 17.09
C SER A 103 9.09 3.95 17.47
N LEU A 104 8.78 3.25 18.57
CA LEU A 104 9.53 2.06 19.00
C LEU A 104 8.89 0.76 18.48
N ILE A 105 9.75 -0.18 18.09
CA ILE A 105 9.41 -1.56 17.76
C ILE A 105 9.78 -2.40 18.98
N GLU A 106 8.83 -2.61 19.89
CA GLU A 106 9.07 -3.30 21.16
C GLU A 106 9.17 -4.82 21.01
N GLN A 107 8.47 -5.41 20.04
CA GLN A 107 8.36 -6.86 19.87
C GLN A 107 8.87 -7.34 18.48
N PRO A 108 10.15 -7.12 18.14
CA PRO A 108 10.69 -7.47 16.82
C PRO A 108 10.58 -8.97 16.49
N ASN A 109 10.71 -9.85 17.50
CA ASN A 109 10.55 -11.29 17.32
C ASN A 109 9.11 -11.65 16.95
N ALA A 110 8.11 -11.14 17.68
CA ALA A 110 6.70 -11.41 17.44
C ALA A 110 6.27 -10.99 16.02
N ILE A 111 6.76 -9.84 15.52
CA ILE A 111 6.52 -9.39 14.14
C ILE A 111 7.04 -10.41 13.13
N VAL A 112 8.24 -10.95 13.35
CA VAL A 112 8.84 -11.91 12.42
C VAL A 112 8.19 -13.28 12.52
N ASP A 113 7.84 -13.75 13.71
CA ASP A 113 7.12 -15.02 13.89
C ASP A 113 5.71 -14.97 13.30
N ARG A 114 5.01 -13.84 13.45
CA ARG A 114 3.75 -13.54 12.76
C ARG A 114 3.95 -13.61 11.24
N ALA A 115 4.96 -12.93 10.70
CA ALA A 115 5.24 -12.93 9.26
C ALA A 115 5.63 -14.33 8.72
N LYS A 116 6.37 -15.13 9.49
CA LYS A 116 6.71 -16.53 9.17
C LYS A 116 5.46 -17.38 8.99
N MET A 117 4.47 -17.27 9.90
CA MET A 117 3.20 -17.99 9.76
C MET A 117 2.45 -17.60 8.48
N LEU A 118 2.48 -16.33 8.09
CA LEU A 118 1.81 -15.87 6.87
C LEU A 118 2.42 -16.41 5.57
N LEU A 119 3.72 -16.78 5.55
CA LEU A 119 4.35 -17.40 4.37
C LEU A 119 3.64 -18.72 3.97
N ASP A 120 3.13 -19.43 4.97
CA ASP A 120 2.44 -20.71 4.79
C ASP A 120 0.92 -20.57 4.61
N SER A 121 0.36 -19.36 4.73
CA SER A 121 -1.07 -19.09 4.53
C SER A 121 -1.61 -19.52 3.16
N ARG A 122 -2.91 -19.84 3.10
CA ARG A 122 -3.64 -20.12 1.86
C ARG A 122 -4.04 -18.84 1.12
N ASP A 123 -4.12 -17.69 1.79
CA ASP A 123 -4.37 -16.40 1.13
C ASP A 123 -3.06 -15.83 0.58
N TRP A 124 -3.05 -15.53 -0.72
CA TRP A 124 -1.92 -14.90 -1.40
C TRP A 124 -1.58 -13.51 -0.84
N ALA A 125 -2.57 -12.77 -0.33
CA ALA A 125 -2.38 -11.43 0.20
C ALA A 125 -1.59 -11.48 1.53
N GLU A 126 -1.87 -12.49 2.35
CA GLU A 126 -1.12 -12.78 3.58
C GLU A 126 0.30 -13.25 3.27
N VAL A 127 0.48 -14.17 2.31
CA VAL A 127 1.82 -14.60 1.84
C VAL A 127 2.64 -13.41 1.36
N ALA A 128 2.02 -12.49 0.60
CA ALA A 128 2.67 -11.26 0.15
C ALA A 128 3.00 -10.28 1.28
N ALA A 129 2.15 -10.19 2.31
CA ALA A 129 2.41 -9.39 3.51
C ALA A 129 3.59 -9.97 4.31
N GLY A 130 3.60 -11.28 4.58
CA GLY A 130 4.71 -11.98 5.23
C GLY A 130 6.03 -11.81 4.48
N LEU A 131 6.02 -11.99 3.14
CA LEU A 131 7.19 -11.74 2.29
C LEU A 131 7.69 -10.29 2.36
N ALA A 132 6.79 -9.29 2.41
CA ALA A 132 7.16 -7.89 2.54
C ALA A 132 7.85 -7.59 3.88
N VAL A 133 7.41 -8.22 4.98
CA VAL A 133 8.04 -8.12 6.30
C VAL A 133 9.43 -8.77 6.31
N VAL A 134 9.56 -10.02 5.84
CA VAL A 134 10.82 -10.79 5.99
C VAL A 134 11.91 -10.43 4.97
N THR A 135 11.60 -9.61 3.95
CA THR A 135 12.55 -9.20 2.88
C THR A 135 12.63 -7.68 2.63
N GLY A 136 11.67 -6.90 3.14
CA GLY A 136 11.58 -5.45 2.87
C GLY A 136 11.40 -5.08 1.40
N ARG A 137 10.99 -6.03 0.54
CA ARG A 137 10.66 -5.77 -0.87
C ARG A 137 9.26 -5.16 -1.00
N ARG A 138 9.04 -4.42 -2.09
CA ARG A 138 7.73 -3.81 -2.39
C ARG A 138 6.77 -4.88 -2.90
N CYS A 139 5.46 -4.70 -2.69
CA CYS A 139 4.43 -5.62 -3.19
C CYS A 139 4.57 -5.90 -4.70
N THR A 140 4.78 -4.85 -5.51
CA THR A 140 5.00 -4.97 -6.96
C THR A 140 6.32 -5.67 -7.34
N GLU A 141 7.35 -5.60 -6.49
CA GLU A 141 8.59 -6.37 -6.71
C GLU A 141 8.30 -7.86 -6.50
N LEU A 142 7.72 -8.23 -5.36
CA LEU A 142 7.36 -9.62 -5.04
C LEU A 142 6.46 -10.25 -6.12
N LEU A 143 5.41 -9.53 -6.52
CA LEU A 143 4.41 -10.02 -7.49
C LEU A 143 4.89 -10.12 -8.94
N GLN A 144 6.00 -9.48 -9.34
CA GLN A 144 6.41 -9.45 -10.75
C GLN A 144 7.93 -9.53 -10.98
N THR A 145 8.74 -8.66 -10.37
CA THR A 145 10.14 -8.47 -10.79
C THR A 145 11.19 -9.14 -9.90
N ALA A 146 10.91 -9.37 -8.62
CA ALA A 146 11.88 -9.91 -7.67
C ALA A 146 12.35 -11.32 -8.04
N GLU A 147 13.64 -11.60 -7.98
CA GLU A 147 14.12 -12.98 -7.98
C GLU A 147 14.99 -13.17 -6.75
N PHE A 148 14.86 -14.34 -6.10
CA PHE A 148 15.64 -14.69 -4.92
C PHE A 148 16.42 -15.96 -5.24
N ILE A 149 17.75 -15.85 -5.29
CA ILE A 149 18.66 -16.97 -5.42
C ILE A 149 19.25 -17.24 -4.03
N TYR A 150 19.21 -18.48 -3.57
CA TYR A 150 19.75 -18.89 -2.29
C TYR A 150 21.26 -18.58 -2.19
N GLU A 151 21.70 -18.09 -1.04
CA GLU A 151 23.12 -17.90 -0.72
C GLU A 151 23.45 -18.61 0.61
N SER A 152 22.75 -18.26 1.69
CA SER A 152 22.93 -18.88 3.01
C SER A 152 21.58 -19.11 3.72
N PRO A 153 21.54 -19.81 4.86
CA PRO A 153 20.29 -20.10 5.58
C PRO A 153 19.41 -18.88 5.89
N TYR A 154 20.00 -17.67 5.98
CA TYR A 154 19.30 -16.41 6.22
C TYR A 154 19.68 -15.30 5.23
N THR A 155 20.18 -15.61 4.03
CA THR A 155 20.49 -14.62 2.99
C THR A 155 20.13 -15.10 1.59
N VAL A 156 19.75 -14.16 0.72
CA VAL A 156 19.49 -14.40 -0.71
C VAL A 156 20.10 -13.30 -1.56
N TRP A 157 20.52 -13.64 -2.78
CA TRP A 157 20.72 -12.64 -3.82
C TRP A 157 19.38 -12.18 -4.36
N PHE A 158 19.19 -10.87 -4.43
CA PHE A 158 17.99 -10.23 -4.96
C PHE A 158 18.29 -9.46 -6.26
N THR A 159 17.47 -9.72 -7.28
CA THR A 159 17.39 -8.97 -8.55
C THR A 159 15.99 -8.37 -8.75
N GLY A 160 15.83 -7.47 -9.73
CA GLY A 160 14.53 -6.90 -10.08
C GLY A 160 14.05 -5.73 -9.21
N ALA A 161 14.98 -4.97 -8.63
CA ALA A 161 14.70 -3.76 -7.86
C ALA A 161 14.03 -2.65 -8.71
N LEU A 162 12.89 -2.12 -8.27
CA LEU A 162 12.17 -1.07 -8.98
C LEU A 162 12.71 0.34 -8.66
N LYS A 163 12.35 1.31 -9.53
CA LYS A 163 12.73 2.75 -9.48
C LYS A 163 14.17 3.07 -9.88
N ARG A 164 14.84 2.17 -10.59
CA ARG A 164 16.09 2.44 -11.32
C ARG A 164 15.73 3.01 -12.69
N ARG A 165 16.31 4.14 -13.08
CA ARG A 165 16.04 4.83 -14.36
C ARG A 165 17.35 4.96 -15.11
N GLN A 166 17.36 4.57 -16.39
CA GLN A 166 18.53 4.72 -17.28
C GLN A 166 19.80 4.02 -16.75
N GLU A 167 19.65 2.93 -16.00
CA GLU A 167 20.77 2.10 -15.54
C GLU A 167 20.79 0.81 -16.38
N GLU A 168 21.74 0.68 -17.31
CA GLU A 168 21.84 -0.47 -18.23
C GLU A 168 22.01 -1.81 -17.50
N ARG A 169 22.75 -1.82 -16.39
CA ARG A 169 23.08 -3.02 -15.62
C ARG A 169 21.99 -3.34 -14.60
N THR A 170 21.45 -4.57 -14.65
CA THR A 170 20.57 -5.13 -13.61
C THR A 170 21.26 -5.11 -12.24
N LEU A 171 20.62 -4.50 -11.24
CA LEU A 171 21.15 -4.51 -9.88
C LEU A 171 20.91 -5.90 -9.26
N ARG A 172 22.01 -6.55 -8.88
CA ARG A 172 22.03 -7.77 -8.07
C ARG A 172 22.77 -7.46 -6.77
N PHE A 173 22.17 -7.78 -5.63
CA PHE A 173 22.79 -7.58 -4.32
C PHE A 173 22.25 -8.57 -3.29
N GLU A 174 23.07 -8.90 -2.30
CA GLU A 174 22.69 -9.78 -1.20
C GLU A 174 21.79 -9.04 -0.20
N ILE A 175 20.74 -9.71 0.27
CA ILE A 175 19.89 -9.22 1.35
C ILE A 175 19.70 -10.32 2.41
N PRO A 176 19.63 -9.96 3.70
CA PRO A 176 19.25 -10.90 4.75
C PRO A 176 17.75 -11.18 4.70
N THR A 177 17.34 -12.38 5.10
CA THR A 177 15.93 -12.77 5.28
C THR A 177 15.64 -12.96 6.75
N LEU A 178 14.54 -12.39 7.26
CA LEU A 178 14.16 -12.55 8.68
C LEU A 178 13.61 -13.96 9.00
N ALA A 179 13.26 -14.71 7.96
CA ALA A 179 12.88 -16.13 7.99
C ALA A 179 13.94 -16.96 7.22
N PRO A 180 13.98 -18.29 7.36
CA PRO A 180 14.88 -19.15 6.59
C PRO A 180 14.75 -18.91 5.08
N ALA A 181 15.88 -18.70 4.39
CA ALA A 181 15.93 -18.28 2.99
C ALA A 181 15.17 -19.24 2.06
N GLN A 182 15.23 -20.55 2.31
CA GLN A 182 14.47 -21.56 1.56
C GLN A 182 12.95 -21.39 1.70
N GLN A 183 12.45 -21.07 2.91
CA GLN A 183 11.02 -20.78 3.13
C GLN A 183 10.59 -19.52 2.37
N VAL A 184 11.43 -18.48 2.36
CA VAL A 184 11.19 -17.23 1.62
C VAL A 184 11.13 -17.47 0.11
N ILE A 185 12.05 -18.26 -0.44
CA ILE A 185 12.07 -18.63 -1.87
C ILE A 185 10.82 -19.45 -2.23
N ALA A 186 10.48 -20.46 -1.42
CA ALA A 186 9.28 -21.28 -1.61
C ALA A 186 7.98 -20.44 -1.55
N ALA A 187 7.88 -19.50 -0.60
CA ALA A 187 6.75 -18.59 -0.47
C ALA A 187 6.63 -17.62 -1.66
N LEU A 188 7.74 -17.11 -2.19
CA LEU A 188 7.72 -16.31 -3.43
C LEU A 188 7.22 -17.14 -4.63
N SER A 189 7.71 -18.37 -4.78
CA SER A 189 7.28 -19.30 -5.83
C SER A 189 5.81 -19.73 -5.69
N LYS A 190 5.29 -19.80 -4.46
CA LYS A 190 3.87 -20.02 -4.15
C LYS A 190 3.04 -18.80 -4.57
N LEU A 191 3.39 -17.61 -4.09
CA LEU A 191 2.72 -16.34 -4.43
C LEU A 191 2.55 -16.15 -5.94
N ARG A 192 3.62 -16.42 -6.72
CA ARG A 192 3.63 -16.27 -8.18
C ARG A 192 2.82 -17.32 -8.94
N ARG A 193 2.56 -18.49 -8.33
CA ARG A 193 1.64 -19.49 -8.88
C ARG A 193 0.19 -19.15 -8.58
N THR A 194 -0.09 -18.52 -7.45
CA THR A 194 -1.45 -18.11 -7.05
C THR A 194 -1.91 -16.82 -7.73
N VAL A 195 -1.02 -15.86 -7.96
CA VAL A 195 -1.37 -14.54 -8.52
C VAL A 195 -0.82 -14.39 -9.93
N ASN A 196 -1.70 -14.46 -10.93
CA ASN A 196 -1.32 -14.19 -12.31
C ASN A 196 -1.12 -12.68 -12.55
N THR A 197 0.14 -12.30 -12.85
CA THR A 197 0.57 -10.94 -13.21
C THR A 197 1.08 -10.84 -14.66
N VAL A 198 0.96 -11.90 -15.46
CA VAL A 198 1.41 -11.94 -16.86
C VAL A 198 0.63 -10.94 -17.70
N GLY A 199 1.35 -10.14 -18.49
CA GLY A 199 0.76 -9.10 -19.36
C GLY A 199 0.25 -7.85 -18.64
N LEU A 200 0.37 -7.75 -17.30
CA LEU A 200 -0.04 -6.57 -16.54
C LEU A 200 1.13 -5.59 -16.36
N ASP A 201 0.86 -4.30 -16.54
CA ASP A 201 1.80 -3.23 -16.18
C ASP A 201 1.89 -3.02 -14.66
N LEU A 202 2.99 -2.41 -14.23
CA LEU A 202 3.28 -2.12 -12.81
C LEU A 202 2.21 -1.21 -12.16
N GLU A 203 1.57 -0.32 -12.91
CA GLU A 203 0.51 0.57 -12.41
C GLU A 203 -0.74 -0.26 -12.07
N THR A 204 -1.11 -1.18 -12.94
CA THR A 204 -2.26 -2.07 -12.82
C THR A 204 -2.06 -3.11 -11.72
N ILE A 205 -0.85 -3.68 -11.60
CA ILE A 205 -0.49 -4.56 -10.49
C ILE A 205 -0.60 -3.81 -9.16
N ASN A 206 -0.02 -2.61 -9.06
CA ASN A 206 -0.13 -1.79 -7.86
C ASN A 206 -1.59 -1.45 -7.53
N ARG A 207 -2.39 -1.03 -8.52
CA ARG A 207 -3.80 -0.68 -8.33
C ARG A 207 -4.66 -1.87 -7.89
N LYS A 208 -4.41 -3.07 -8.43
CA LYS A 208 -5.22 -4.27 -8.20
C LYS A 208 -4.84 -5.01 -6.92
N PHE A 209 -3.55 -5.15 -6.63
CA PHE A 209 -3.07 -6.08 -5.60
C PHE A 209 -2.51 -5.40 -4.34
N SER A 210 -2.13 -4.11 -4.38
CA SER A 210 -1.71 -3.40 -3.16
C SER A 210 -2.79 -3.26 -2.09
N PRO A 211 -4.08 -3.03 -2.39
CA PRO A 211 -5.10 -2.88 -1.35
C PRO A 211 -5.38 -4.16 -0.54
N PRO A 212 -5.53 -5.36 -1.14
CA PRO A 212 -5.63 -6.60 -0.36
C PRO A 212 -4.41 -6.87 0.53
N VAL A 213 -3.19 -6.62 0.04
CA VAL A 213 -1.96 -6.77 0.84
C VAL A 213 -1.90 -5.73 1.96
N ALA A 214 -2.39 -4.51 1.75
CA ALA A 214 -2.54 -3.51 2.82
C ALA A 214 -3.50 -4.00 3.91
N LYS A 215 -4.67 -4.54 3.54
CA LYS A 215 -5.63 -5.09 4.49
C LYS A 215 -5.07 -6.28 5.28
N ALA A 216 -4.33 -7.19 4.63
CA ALA A 216 -3.65 -8.29 5.31
C ALA A 216 -2.56 -7.78 6.28
N CYS A 217 -1.81 -6.75 5.88
CA CYS A 217 -0.85 -6.06 6.76
C CYS A 217 -1.53 -5.45 8.00
N ASP A 218 -2.63 -4.71 7.81
CA ASP A 218 -3.37 -4.07 8.90
C ASP A 218 -3.93 -5.13 9.88
N LEU A 219 -4.55 -6.19 9.35
CA LEU A 219 -5.13 -7.29 10.12
C LEU A 219 -4.12 -8.00 11.04
N HIS A 220 -2.92 -8.32 10.53
CA HIS A 220 -1.97 -9.19 11.23
C HIS A 220 -0.93 -8.47 12.09
N PHE A 221 -0.74 -7.16 11.91
CA PHE A 221 0.37 -6.42 12.50
C PHE A 221 0.00 -5.11 13.22
N ALA A 222 -1.27 -4.66 13.22
CA ALA A 222 -1.65 -3.42 13.89
C ALA A 222 -1.40 -3.40 15.40
N GLU A 223 -1.49 -4.56 16.06
CA GLU A 223 -1.14 -4.71 17.49
C GLU A 223 0.38 -4.67 17.75
N LEU A 224 1.22 -5.00 16.75
CA LEU A 224 2.67 -5.18 16.90
C LEU A 224 3.50 -4.01 16.35
N VAL A 225 2.94 -3.25 15.40
CA VAL A 225 3.64 -2.17 14.70
C VAL A 225 2.85 -0.87 14.86
N PRO A 226 3.37 0.12 15.60
CA PRO A 226 2.66 1.39 15.78
C PRO A 226 2.48 2.08 14.42
N GLN A 227 1.26 2.56 14.16
CA GLN A 227 0.91 3.25 12.92
C GLN A 227 1.70 4.56 12.77
N ARG A 228 1.90 4.99 11.51
CA ARG A 228 2.55 6.29 11.23
C ARG A 228 1.55 7.42 11.41
N ALA A 229 1.92 8.45 12.16
CA ALA A 229 1.13 9.67 12.29
C ALA A 229 0.69 10.20 10.91
N GLY A 230 -0.62 10.46 10.76
CA GLY A 230 -1.22 10.94 9.51
C GLY A 230 -1.37 9.89 8.40
N ARG A 231 -1.24 8.58 8.66
CA ARG A 231 -1.57 7.52 7.69
C ARG A 231 -2.28 6.33 8.33
N GLY A 232 -3.53 6.09 7.94
CA GLY A 232 -4.36 5.00 8.46
C GLY A 232 -4.12 3.60 7.87
N ASN A 233 -2.93 3.29 7.33
CA ASN A 233 -2.60 1.91 6.94
C ASN A 233 -1.10 1.57 7.03
N LEU A 234 -0.81 0.32 7.40
CA LEU A 234 0.50 -0.31 7.51
C LEU A 234 1.02 -0.75 6.12
N TYR A 235 0.90 0.11 5.12
CA TYR A 235 1.27 -0.26 3.75
C TYR A 235 2.78 -0.45 3.57
N THR A 236 3.19 -1.31 2.61
CA THR A 236 4.56 -1.87 2.40
C THR A 236 5.78 -0.95 2.54
N HIS A 237 5.65 0.37 2.38
CA HIS A 237 6.73 1.31 2.69
C HIS A 237 7.08 1.35 4.19
N LEU A 238 6.11 1.11 5.06
CA LEU A 238 6.32 0.87 6.48
C LEU A 238 7.10 -0.43 6.69
N PHE A 239 6.65 -1.57 6.15
CA PHE A 239 7.34 -2.84 6.38
C PHE A 239 8.75 -2.91 5.80
N ARG A 240 9.06 -2.19 4.72
CA ARG A 240 10.45 -1.97 4.27
C ARG A 240 11.32 -1.21 5.29
N THR A 241 10.71 -0.41 6.15
CA THR A 241 11.34 0.26 7.29
C THR A 241 11.50 -0.69 8.46
N ILE A 242 10.42 -1.37 8.87
CA ILE A 242 10.42 -2.38 9.95
C ILE A 242 11.46 -3.47 9.68
N TYR A 243 11.43 -4.06 8.48
CA TYR A 243 12.43 -4.99 7.98
C TYR A 243 13.85 -4.47 8.18
N ALA A 244 14.13 -3.24 7.72
CA ALA A 244 15.48 -2.69 7.75
C ALA A 244 15.96 -2.44 9.19
N ARG A 245 15.08 -2.01 10.10
CA ARG A 245 15.42 -1.86 11.53
C ARG A 245 15.66 -3.22 12.20
N ILE A 246 14.81 -4.23 11.96
CA ILE A 246 14.99 -5.58 12.53
C ILE A 246 16.23 -6.26 11.95
N ALA A 247 16.42 -6.25 10.63
CA ALA A 247 17.59 -6.81 9.97
C ALA A 247 18.90 -6.15 10.46
N THR A 248 18.91 -4.83 10.67
CA THR A 248 20.09 -4.15 11.24
C THR A 248 20.34 -4.60 12.68
N HIS A 249 19.30 -4.69 13.51
CA HIS A 249 19.41 -5.14 14.89
C HIS A 249 19.91 -6.59 15.00
N TRP A 250 19.46 -7.47 14.12
CA TRP A 250 19.81 -8.89 14.12
C TRP A 250 21.14 -9.21 13.44
N TYR A 251 21.46 -8.54 12.32
CA TYR A 251 22.46 -9.01 11.36
C TYR A 251 23.50 -7.96 10.92
N ALA A 252 23.39 -6.69 11.34
CA ALA A 252 24.45 -5.71 11.06
C ALA A 252 25.65 -5.94 11.98
N PRO A 253 26.89 -6.05 11.46
CA PRO A 253 28.08 -6.06 12.30
C PRO A 253 28.14 -4.79 13.17
N PRO A 254 28.66 -4.86 14.42
CA PRO A 254 28.85 -3.67 15.26
C PRO A 254 29.88 -2.68 14.69
N THR A 255 30.69 -3.12 13.72
CA THR A 255 31.66 -2.31 12.96
C THR A 255 31.04 -1.53 11.79
N VAL A 256 29.78 -1.78 11.43
CA VAL A 256 29.08 -1.13 10.30
C VAL A 256 28.01 -0.19 10.84
N ALA A 257 28.00 1.07 10.38
CA ALA A 257 26.98 2.04 10.78
C ALA A 257 25.57 1.63 10.30
N ASP A 258 24.53 1.86 11.13
CA ASP A 258 23.15 1.45 10.82
C ASP A 258 22.68 1.98 9.45
N ILE A 259 23.01 3.23 9.14
CA ILE A 259 22.66 3.89 7.87
C ILE A 259 23.30 3.23 6.63
N GLU A 260 24.51 2.69 6.74
CA GLU A 260 25.24 2.00 5.67
C GLU A 260 24.63 0.62 5.43
N TYR A 261 24.37 -0.12 6.51
CA TYR A 261 23.73 -1.44 6.44
C TYR A 261 22.32 -1.34 5.85
N MET A 262 21.51 -0.39 6.33
CA MET A 262 20.18 -0.12 5.81
C MET A 262 20.21 0.29 4.33
N ALA A 263 21.14 1.14 3.91
CA ALA A 263 21.28 1.53 2.50
C ALA A 263 21.61 0.34 1.59
N ALA A 264 22.52 -0.54 2.01
CA ALA A 264 22.89 -1.74 1.25
C ALA A 264 21.71 -2.71 1.09
N ILE A 265 21.08 -3.15 2.19
CA ILE A 265 19.98 -4.13 2.13
C ILE A 265 18.71 -3.58 1.46
N GLN A 266 18.56 -2.26 1.40
CA GLN A 266 17.47 -1.61 0.66
C GLN A 266 17.80 -1.44 -0.83
N GLY A 267 19.06 -1.52 -1.25
CA GLY A 267 19.46 -1.30 -2.64
C GLY A 267 19.54 0.18 -3.02
N HIS A 268 19.90 1.04 -2.07
CA HIS A 268 20.14 2.46 -2.33
C HIS A 268 21.56 2.62 -2.88
N PHE A 269 21.75 2.30 -4.17
CA PHE A 269 22.99 2.53 -4.88
C PHE A 269 22.83 3.66 -5.92
N LEU A 270 23.94 4.30 -6.25
CA LEU A 270 24.13 5.19 -7.39
C LEU A 270 25.19 4.56 -8.28
N ILE A 271 24.84 4.32 -9.55
CA ILE A 271 25.84 4.20 -10.61
C ILE A 271 26.18 5.64 -11.02
N GLN A 272 27.45 6.05 -10.91
CA GLN A 272 27.86 7.43 -11.22
C GLN A 272 28.34 7.62 -12.66
N ASN A 273 28.74 6.56 -13.36
CA ASN A 273 29.08 6.58 -14.79
C ASN A 273 28.97 5.18 -15.42
N GLU A 274 28.80 5.10 -16.73
CA GLU A 274 28.96 3.85 -17.50
C GLU A 274 30.43 3.38 -17.53
N GLN A 275 31.37 4.33 -17.45
CA GLN A 275 32.82 4.11 -17.52
C GLN A 275 33.47 3.75 -16.17
N ASP A 276 32.84 4.09 -15.03
CA ASP A 276 33.24 3.67 -13.69
C ASP A 276 32.05 2.96 -13.03
N PRO A 277 32.00 1.61 -13.05
CA PRO A 277 30.87 0.85 -12.55
C PRO A 277 30.84 0.73 -11.01
N THR A 278 31.64 1.50 -10.26
CA THR A 278 31.64 1.42 -8.79
C THR A 278 30.30 1.85 -8.19
N LEU A 279 29.54 0.86 -7.71
CA LEU A 279 28.25 1.04 -7.02
C LEU A 279 28.44 1.76 -5.68
N ARG A 280 28.23 3.07 -5.64
CA ARG A 280 28.31 3.87 -4.40
C ARG A 280 26.94 3.95 -3.71
N ARG A 281 26.89 3.97 -2.37
CA ARG A 281 25.61 3.99 -1.63
C ARG A 281 25.01 5.39 -1.55
N SER A 282 23.68 5.48 -1.64
CA SER A 282 22.89 6.71 -1.52
C SER A 282 22.26 6.83 -0.13
N LEU A 283 22.94 7.56 0.77
CA LEU A 283 22.49 7.72 2.15
C LEU A 283 21.30 8.67 2.31
N ALA A 284 21.05 9.56 1.34
CA ALA A 284 19.96 10.53 1.39
C ALA A 284 18.58 9.83 1.47
N SER A 285 18.40 8.75 0.70
CA SER A 285 17.18 7.94 0.69
C SER A 285 16.89 7.25 2.04
N THR A 286 17.92 6.94 2.82
CA THR A 286 17.79 6.24 4.11
C THR A 286 17.04 7.08 5.15
N ARG A 287 17.04 8.42 5.04
CA ARG A 287 16.27 9.32 5.92
C ARG A 287 14.76 9.05 5.95
N HIS A 288 14.19 8.42 4.93
CA HIS A 288 12.76 8.05 4.90
C HIS A 288 12.42 6.80 5.73
N TYR A 289 13.44 6.13 6.28
CA TYR A 289 13.37 4.85 7.00
C TYR A 289 13.87 4.98 8.46
N ASN A 290 14.07 6.20 8.95
CA ASN A 290 14.57 6.49 10.30
C ASN A 290 13.47 6.87 11.29
N ASP A 291 12.19 6.71 10.91
CA ASP A 291 11.02 7.02 11.76
C ASP A 291 10.66 5.88 12.74
N TYR A 292 11.45 4.80 12.78
CA TYR A 292 11.32 3.71 13.75
C TYR A 292 12.68 3.34 14.36
N LYS A 293 12.67 2.96 15.64
CA LYS A 293 13.81 2.37 16.37
C LYS A 293 13.38 1.04 17.03
N ILE A 294 14.35 0.21 17.42
CA ILE A 294 14.06 -1.01 18.20
C ILE A 294 13.97 -0.62 19.67
N GLY A 295 12.91 -1.06 20.34
CA GLY A 295 12.73 -0.86 21.78
C GLY A 295 13.52 -1.87 22.61
N ASP A 296 13.72 -1.57 23.88
CA ASP A 296 14.26 -2.50 24.88
C ASP A 296 13.16 -3.23 25.69
N GLY A 297 11.88 -3.03 25.35
CA GLY A 297 10.73 -3.51 26.12
C GLY A 297 10.39 -2.63 27.33
N ARG A 298 11.11 -1.52 27.54
CA ARG A 298 10.96 -0.59 28.67
C ARG A 298 10.79 0.87 28.21
N GLY A 299 10.48 1.08 26.93
CA GLY A 299 10.33 2.40 26.32
C GLY A 299 11.65 3.11 25.98
N ASN A 300 12.80 2.44 26.05
CA ASN A 300 14.09 3.00 25.61
C ASN A 300 14.53 2.39 24.28
N ILE A 301 15.46 3.06 23.60
CA ILE A 301 16.05 2.55 22.36
C ILE A 301 17.11 1.47 22.67
N ASN A 302 16.88 0.27 22.17
CA ASN A 302 17.86 -0.82 22.14
C ASN A 302 18.86 -0.56 21.00
N GLY A 303 20.00 0.06 21.33
CA GLY A 303 21.05 0.45 20.37
C GLY A 303 21.95 -0.68 19.87
N ARG A 304 21.70 -1.94 20.23
CA ARG A 304 22.55 -3.08 19.82
C ARG A 304 22.36 -3.40 18.34
N GLN A 305 23.41 -3.91 17.71
CA GLN A 305 23.42 -4.44 16.35
C GLN A 305 23.97 -5.86 16.34
N GLY A 306 23.59 -6.65 15.33
CA GLY A 306 24.15 -7.99 15.13
C GLY A 306 23.78 -9.01 16.19
N VAL A 307 22.67 -8.85 16.92
CA VAL A 307 22.35 -9.68 18.10
C VAL A 307 22.11 -11.16 17.77
N ARG A 308 21.95 -11.51 16.49
CA ARG A 308 21.79 -12.88 15.98
C ARG A 308 22.99 -13.37 15.16
N LEU A 309 24.11 -12.63 15.11
CA LEU A 309 25.30 -13.03 14.34
C LEU A 309 25.98 -14.31 14.87
N ASN A 310 25.66 -14.72 16.11
CA ASN A 310 26.13 -15.97 16.71
C ASN A 310 25.14 -17.14 16.51
N ASP A 311 23.98 -16.92 15.89
CA ASP A 311 23.00 -17.98 15.62
C ASP A 311 23.50 -18.92 14.52
N PRO A 312 23.25 -20.24 14.60
CA PRO A 312 23.63 -21.19 13.56
C PRO A 312 23.10 -20.80 12.17
N GLY A 313 24.01 -20.72 11.19
CA GLY A 313 23.69 -20.42 9.80
C GLY A 313 23.47 -18.92 9.49
N VAL A 314 23.55 -18.03 10.47
CA VAL A 314 23.61 -16.58 10.23
C VAL A 314 25.03 -16.19 9.83
N GLN A 315 25.17 -15.35 8.81
CA GLN A 315 26.46 -14.86 8.32
C GLN A 315 26.40 -13.35 8.08
N ILE A 316 27.55 -12.69 8.19
CA ILE A 316 27.70 -11.30 7.76
C ILE A 316 27.60 -11.26 6.23
N LEU A 317 26.78 -10.36 5.67
CA LEU A 317 26.65 -10.19 4.22
C LEU A 317 28.03 -9.96 3.58
N LYS A 318 28.29 -10.55 2.40
CA LYS A 318 29.58 -10.50 1.69
C LYS A 318 30.11 -9.07 1.50
N ILE A 319 29.20 -8.11 1.25
CA ILE A 319 29.53 -6.67 1.10
C ILE A 319 30.08 -5.99 2.39
N PHE A 320 30.03 -6.68 3.53
CA PHE A 320 30.52 -6.22 4.84
C PHE A 320 31.56 -7.15 5.48
N GLN A 321 31.96 -8.22 4.79
CA GLN A 321 33.17 -8.98 5.13
C GLN A 321 34.40 -8.16 4.70
N GLN A 322 35.48 -8.16 5.49
CA GLN A 322 36.59 -7.22 5.26
C GLN A 322 37.46 -7.57 4.05
N GLY A 323 37.91 -6.53 3.35
CA GLY A 323 38.79 -6.62 2.18
C GLY A 323 38.00 -6.47 0.88
N VAL A 324 38.19 -5.32 0.21
CA VAL A 324 37.77 -5.12 -1.18
C VAL A 324 39.00 -5.33 -2.06
N PRO A 325 39.26 -6.55 -2.60
CA PRO A 325 39.67 -6.62 -4.00
C PRO A 325 38.51 -6.03 -4.83
N GLY A 326 38.82 -5.49 -6.00
CA GLY A 326 37.81 -4.83 -6.82
C GLY A 326 36.61 -5.73 -7.14
N LEU A 327 35.54 -5.10 -7.64
CA LEU A 327 34.55 -5.81 -8.44
C LEU A 327 35.26 -6.28 -9.72
N GLU A 328 36.01 -7.38 -9.64
CA GLU A 328 36.47 -8.07 -10.84
C GLU A 328 35.22 -8.52 -11.61
N PRO A 329 35.16 -8.27 -12.93
CA PRO A 329 34.19 -8.96 -13.77
C PRO A 329 34.42 -10.47 -13.63
N GLU A 330 33.34 -11.27 -13.64
CA GLU A 330 33.42 -12.71 -13.41
C GLU A 330 34.52 -13.36 -14.27
N PRO A 331 35.31 -14.30 -13.70
CA PRO A 331 36.23 -15.08 -14.51
C PRO A 331 35.44 -15.82 -15.58
N LEU A 332 35.82 -15.60 -16.84
CA LEU A 332 35.29 -16.30 -18.00
C LEU A 332 35.39 -17.82 -17.75
N MET A 333 34.24 -18.47 -17.56
CA MET A 333 34.15 -19.92 -17.67
C MET A 333 34.62 -20.29 -19.08
N PRO A 334 35.55 -21.26 -19.24
CA PRO A 334 36.14 -21.56 -20.53
C PRO A 334 35.08 -22.04 -21.52
N GLU A 335 35.04 -21.42 -22.69
CA GLU A 335 34.24 -21.88 -23.81
C GLU A 335 34.83 -23.20 -24.33
N GLU A 336 34.11 -24.31 -24.17
CA GLU A 336 34.37 -25.50 -24.98
C GLU A 336 33.88 -25.24 -26.40
N GLU A 337 34.81 -24.89 -27.28
CA GLU A 337 34.54 -24.68 -28.70
C GLU A 337 33.89 -25.92 -29.32
N SER A 338 32.68 -25.76 -29.83
CA SER A 338 32.06 -26.71 -30.77
C SER A 338 31.60 -25.93 -32.00
N PRO A 339 32.06 -26.29 -33.21
CA PRO A 339 31.95 -25.44 -34.39
C PRO A 339 30.50 -25.28 -34.85
N MET A 340 30.12 -24.04 -35.19
CA MET A 340 28.78 -23.72 -35.65
C MET A 340 28.42 -24.40 -36.98
N LEU A 341 27.29 -25.11 -36.99
CA LEU A 341 26.48 -25.32 -38.18
C LEU A 341 25.36 -24.26 -38.22
N PRO A 342 25.00 -23.72 -39.40
CA PRO A 342 23.99 -22.68 -39.51
C PRO A 342 22.59 -23.21 -39.14
N PRO A 343 21.74 -22.42 -38.46
CA PRO A 343 20.45 -22.90 -37.97
C PRO A 343 19.48 -23.19 -39.12
N SER A 344 19.20 -24.49 -39.33
CA SER A 344 18.13 -24.95 -40.19
C SER A 344 16.76 -24.61 -39.57
N LYS A 345 15.76 -24.34 -40.42
CA LYS A 345 14.39 -24.07 -39.98
C LYS A 345 13.66 -25.38 -39.66
N ARG A 346 12.84 -25.35 -38.58
CA ARG A 346 11.98 -26.44 -38.05
C ARG A 346 12.82 -27.49 -37.28
N GLN A 347 12.30 -28.15 -36.24
CA GLN A 347 10.91 -28.60 -36.03
C GLN A 347 10.61 -28.69 -34.52
N LEU A 348 9.37 -28.40 -34.07
CA LEU A 348 8.99 -28.73 -32.68
C LEU A 348 8.94 -30.25 -32.54
N SER A 349 9.73 -30.80 -31.61
CA SER A 349 9.54 -32.15 -31.10
C SER A 349 8.47 -32.15 -29.98
N PRO A 350 7.60 -33.16 -29.90
CA PRO A 350 6.49 -33.17 -28.97
C PRO A 350 6.99 -33.36 -27.53
N LYS A 351 6.55 -32.49 -26.61
CA LYS A 351 6.73 -32.73 -25.18
C LYS A 351 6.01 -34.01 -24.80
N ARG A 352 6.73 -34.97 -24.24
CA ARG A 352 6.12 -36.08 -23.49
C ARG A 352 5.54 -35.50 -22.20
N ASP A 353 4.23 -35.59 -22.03
CA ASP A 353 3.59 -35.27 -20.77
C ASP A 353 4.10 -36.21 -19.68
N ARG A 354 4.81 -35.64 -18.71
CA ARG A 354 4.97 -36.23 -17.38
C ARG A 354 4.03 -35.49 -16.46
N SER A 355 2.84 -36.06 -16.25
CA SER A 355 1.99 -35.69 -15.13
C SER A 355 2.76 -35.90 -13.83
N THR A 356 2.77 -34.91 -12.95
CA THR A 356 3.35 -35.05 -11.60
C THR A 356 2.50 -34.27 -10.62
N LEU A 357 1.35 -34.85 -10.30
CA LEU A 357 0.61 -34.54 -9.08
C LEU A 357 1.51 -34.94 -7.90
N TRP A 358 1.95 -33.96 -7.11
CA TRP A 358 2.68 -34.22 -5.88
C TRP A 358 1.69 -34.36 -4.72
N LEU A 359 1.43 -35.61 -4.34
CA LEU A 359 0.72 -35.97 -3.12
C LEU A 359 1.67 -35.82 -1.91
N TYR A 360 1.15 -35.36 -0.77
CA TYR A 360 1.95 -35.29 0.45
C TYR A 360 2.30 -36.70 0.95
N ARG A 361 3.41 -36.83 1.70
CA ARG A 361 3.92 -38.14 2.16
C ARG A 361 2.85 -38.97 2.88
N ASP A 362 2.11 -38.32 3.78
CA ASP A 362 1.07 -38.96 4.59
C ASP A 362 -0.14 -39.39 3.74
N GLU A 363 -0.44 -38.65 2.66
CA GLU A 363 -1.46 -39.01 1.68
C GLU A 363 -1.00 -40.18 0.81
N ARG A 364 0.27 -40.21 0.40
CA ARG A 364 0.89 -41.31 -0.34
C ARG A 364 0.91 -42.60 0.48
N ASP A 365 1.29 -42.52 1.75
CA ASP A 365 1.41 -43.71 2.61
C ASP A 365 0.01 -44.28 2.93
N ARG A 366 -0.98 -43.40 3.17
CA ARG A 366 -2.40 -43.79 3.27
C ARG A 366 -2.97 -44.36 1.96
N TRP A 367 -2.55 -43.83 0.81
CA TRP A 367 -2.92 -44.35 -0.51
C TRP A 367 -2.33 -45.74 -0.78
N LEU A 368 -1.08 -45.99 -0.38
CA LEU A 368 -0.45 -47.31 -0.47
C LEU A 368 -1.14 -48.34 0.44
N GLN A 369 -1.57 -47.94 1.65
CA GLN A 369 -2.37 -48.80 2.53
C GLN A 369 -3.73 -49.18 1.93
N LEU A 370 -4.37 -48.27 1.19
CA LEU A 370 -5.65 -48.54 0.50
C LEU A 370 -5.49 -49.45 -0.73
N LEU A 371 -4.33 -49.45 -1.38
CA LEU A 371 -4.04 -50.34 -2.51
C LEU A 371 -3.61 -51.75 -2.08
N GLN A 372 -3.03 -51.89 -0.88
CA GLN A 372 -2.50 -53.17 -0.37
C GLN A 372 -3.49 -54.36 -0.39
N PRO A 373 -4.82 -54.21 -0.15
CA PRO A 373 -5.78 -55.30 -0.27
C PRO A 373 -6.02 -55.76 -1.72
N PHE A 374 -5.83 -54.88 -2.71
CA PHE A 374 -6.08 -55.15 -4.12
C PHE A 374 -4.82 -55.72 -4.77
N ALA A 375 -4.80 -57.03 -5.04
CA ALA A 375 -3.65 -57.75 -5.58
C ALA A 375 -2.34 -57.58 -4.75
N PRO A 376 -2.31 -58.04 -3.47
CA PRO A 376 -1.24 -57.77 -2.49
C PRO A 376 0.19 -58.22 -2.86
N LYS A 377 0.38 -58.94 -3.97
CA LYS A 377 1.69 -59.40 -4.48
C LYS A 377 2.06 -58.82 -5.86
N ALA A 378 1.21 -57.96 -6.43
CA ALA A 378 1.42 -57.34 -7.74
C ALA A 378 2.01 -55.92 -7.62
N SER A 379 2.44 -55.33 -8.74
CA SER A 379 3.05 -54.00 -8.74
C SER A 379 1.99 -52.90 -8.52
N GLN A 380 2.39 -51.70 -8.07
CA GLN A 380 1.44 -50.61 -7.79
C GLN A 380 0.49 -50.27 -8.98
N PRO A 381 0.94 -50.28 -10.26
CA PRO A 381 0.04 -50.20 -11.41
C PRO A 381 -1.01 -51.33 -11.49
N ASP A 382 -0.64 -52.56 -11.15
CA ASP A 382 -1.54 -53.72 -11.16
C ASP A 382 -2.57 -53.62 -10.02
N GLN A 383 -2.14 -53.18 -8.83
CA GLN A 383 -3.02 -52.90 -7.70
C GLN A 383 -4.04 -51.81 -8.04
N MET A 384 -3.59 -50.75 -8.75
CA MET A 384 -4.46 -49.69 -9.27
C MET A 384 -5.46 -50.24 -10.31
N SER A 385 -5.00 -51.08 -11.23
CA SER A 385 -5.87 -51.69 -12.25
C SER A 385 -6.90 -52.64 -11.64
N ALA A 386 -6.53 -53.37 -10.58
CA ALA A 386 -7.44 -54.23 -9.82
C ALA A 386 -8.48 -53.42 -9.04
N LEU A 387 -8.08 -52.29 -8.43
CA LEU A 387 -9.00 -51.36 -7.79
C LEU A 387 -10.01 -50.77 -8.80
N LEU A 388 -9.54 -50.34 -9.98
CA LEU A 388 -10.42 -49.79 -11.02
C LEU A 388 -11.41 -50.83 -11.55
N ALA A 389 -10.94 -52.05 -11.84
CA ALA A 389 -11.82 -53.15 -12.26
C ALA A 389 -12.86 -53.52 -11.17
N TRP A 390 -12.49 -53.46 -9.88
CA TRP A 390 -13.42 -53.66 -8.78
C TRP A 390 -14.46 -52.54 -8.67
N ILE A 391 -14.08 -51.27 -8.88
CA ILE A 391 -15.02 -50.13 -8.94
C ILE A 391 -15.97 -50.30 -10.13
N GLU A 392 -15.47 -50.64 -11.30
CA GLU A 392 -16.28 -50.87 -12.52
C GLU A 392 -17.29 -52.01 -12.32
N GLN A 393 -16.90 -53.10 -11.66
CA GLN A 393 -17.80 -54.21 -11.32
C GLN A 393 -18.78 -53.89 -10.16
N SER A 394 -18.48 -52.89 -9.34
CA SER A 394 -19.33 -52.47 -8.20
C SER A 394 -20.37 -51.41 -8.59
N LEU A 395 -20.33 -50.91 -9.82
CA LEU A 395 -21.33 -49.97 -10.36
C LEU A 395 -22.52 -50.76 -10.95
N PRO A 396 -23.76 -50.55 -10.48
CA PRO A 396 -24.90 -51.34 -10.93
C PRO A 396 -25.33 -50.97 -12.36
N GLU A 397 -25.20 -51.91 -13.30
CA GLU A 397 -25.76 -51.78 -14.64
C GLU A 397 -27.29 -51.98 -14.65
N ASN A 398 -28.06 -50.88 -14.69
CA ASN A 398 -29.17 -50.73 -15.66
C ASN A 398 -29.81 -49.33 -15.64
N ARG A 399 -30.32 -48.92 -16.81
CA ARG A 399 -31.15 -47.72 -17.05
C ARG A 399 -32.62 -48.17 -17.18
N PRO A 400 -33.63 -47.33 -16.88
CA PRO A 400 -34.06 -46.36 -17.89
C PRO A 400 -34.55 -44.99 -17.38
N SER A 401 -34.81 -44.13 -18.36
CA SER A 401 -35.37 -42.77 -18.29
C SER A 401 -36.60 -42.58 -17.40
N PHE A 402 -36.63 -41.47 -16.65
CA PHE A 402 -37.88 -40.81 -16.27
C PHE A 402 -37.75 -39.27 -16.26
N THR A 403 -38.78 -38.59 -16.75
CA THR A 403 -38.98 -37.13 -16.71
C THR A 403 -39.40 -36.66 -15.30
N PRO A 404 -39.26 -35.37 -14.98
CA PRO A 404 -39.24 -34.91 -13.58
C PRO A 404 -40.64 -34.65 -13.00
N GLN A 405 -40.89 -35.07 -11.74
CA GLN A 405 -41.95 -34.50 -10.90
C GLN A 405 -41.77 -34.76 -9.37
N ILE A 406 -41.39 -33.69 -8.65
CA ILE A 406 -41.74 -33.33 -7.25
C ILE A 406 -41.24 -34.27 -6.10
N PRO A 407 -41.37 -33.91 -4.79
CA PRO A 407 -40.30 -33.29 -4.00
C PRO A 407 -39.79 -34.12 -2.80
N HIS A 408 -38.58 -33.85 -2.31
CA HIS A 408 -38.16 -34.22 -0.95
C HIS A 408 -37.14 -33.19 -0.37
N PRO A 409 -36.92 -33.13 0.96
CA PRO A 409 -36.88 -31.85 1.65
C PRO A 409 -35.46 -31.37 1.92
N SER A 410 -35.26 -30.06 1.79
CA SER A 410 -33.99 -29.42 2.10
C SER A 410 -33.77 -29.36 3.62
N ILE A 411 -32.82 -30.13 4.14
CA ILE A 411 -32.18 -29.83 5.44
C ILE A 411 -30.99 -28.89 5.13
N PRO A 412 -31.03 -27.61 5.53
CA PRO A 412 -29.95 -26.68 5.23
C PRO A 412 -28.76 -26.89 6.18
N ARG A 413 -27.53 -26.87 5.63
CA ARG A 413 -26.33 -26.60 6.44
C ARG A 413 -26.38 -25.13 6.92
N PRO A 414 -25.97 -24.83 8.16
CA PRO A 414 -25.96 -23.45 8.65
C PRO A 414 -24.92 -22.61 7.87
N PRO A 415 -25.28 -21.42 7.37
CA PRO A 415 -24.32 -20.47 6.82
C PRO A 415 -23.39 -19.90 7.90
N THR A 416 -22.18 -19.49 7.50
CA THR A 416 -21.27 -18.74 8.38
C THR A 416 -21.84 -17.35 8.69
N ARG A 417 -21.69 -16.85 9.93
CA ARG A 417 -22.30 -15.60 10.44
C ARG A 417 -22.25 -14.40 9.46
N ALA A 418 -21.13 -14.20 8.77
CA ALA A 418 -20.97 -13.14 7.75
C ALA A 418 -21.82 -13.36 6.48
N LYS A 419 -21.96 -14.61 6.00
CA LYS A 419 -22.86 -14.94 4.88
C LYS A 419 -24.33 -14.76 5.26
N THR A 420 -24.68 -14.96 6.53
CA THR A 420 -26.03 -14.68 7.04
C THR A 420 -26.32 -13.18 6.97
N LEU A 421 -25.40 -12.32 7.43
CA LEU A 421 -25.56 -10.86 7.35
C LEU A 421 -25.61 -10.34 5.90
N GLU A 422 -24.79 -10.88 5.00
CA GLU A 422 -24.89 -10.55 3.56
C GLU A 422 -26.25 -10.99 2.98
N GLN A 423 -26.81 -12.11 3.42
CA GLN A 423 -28.15 -12.55 3.00
C GLN A 423 -29.25 -11.64 3.55
N SER A 424 -29.21 -11.28 4.84
CA SER A 424 -30.16 -10.33 5.44
C SER A 424 -30.09 -8.96 4.78
N ALA A 425 -28.89 -8.41 4.54
CA ALA A 425 -28.72 -7.16 3.82
C ALA A 425 -29.33 -7.19 2.41
N ASN A 426 -29.16 -8.28 1.65
CA ASN A 426 -29.79 -8.43 0.33
C ASN A 426 -31.32 -8.61 0.41
N ALA A 427 -31.83 -9.26 1.46
CA ALA A 427 -33.27 -9.35 1.71
C ALA A 427 -33.86 -7.96 2.04
N PHE A 428 -33.21 -7.19 2.92
CA PHE A 428 -33.55 -5.80 3.24
C PHE A 428 -33.59 -4.91 1.99
N ILE A 429 -32.59 -4.98 1.11
CA ILE A 429 -32.63 -4.26 -0.18
C ILE A 429 -33.87 -4.66 -0.98
N THR A 430 -34.21 -5.94 -1.04
CA THR A 430 -35.37 -6.45 -1.77
C THR A 430 -36.69 -5.90 -1.23
N THR A 431 -36.83 -5.80 0.10
CA THR A 431 -37.98 -5.19 0.78
C THR A 431 -38.03 -3.67 0.62
N LEU A 432 -36.87 -3.02 0.46
CA LEU A 432 -36.73 -1.57 0.26
C LEU A 432 -37.08 -1.12 -1.17
N LEU A 433 -36.88 -1.96 -2.20
CA LEU A 433 -37.16 -1.67 -3.62
C LEU A 433 -38.55 -1.05 -3.92
N PRO A 434 -39.68 -1.62 -3.42
CA PRO A 434 -41.01 -1.08 -3.70
C PRO A 434 -41.31 0.23 -2.97
N LEU A 435 -40.54 0.60 -1.94
CA LEU A 435 -40.82 1.77 -1.12
C LEU A 435 -40.46 3.06 -1.86
N ARG A 436 -41.37 4.04 -1.76
CA ARG A 436 -41.26 5.40 -2.34
C ARG A 436 -41.68 6.47 -1.34
N ASP A 437 -42.02 6.07 -0.12
CA ASP A 437 -42.46 6.93 0.96
C ASP A 437 -41.37 6.96 2.06
N PRO A 438 -40.93 8.16 2.50
CA PRO A 438 -39.87 8.27 3.51
C PRO A 438 -40.23 7.62 4.86
N GLU A 439 -41.49 7.70 5.31
CA GLU A 439 -41.91 7.14 6.60
C GLU A 439 -41.95 5.61 6.57
N ALA A 440 -42.41 5.02 5.45
CA ALA A 440 -42.31 3.59 5.22
C ALA A 440 -40.84 3.12 5.18
N ILE A 441 -39.93 3.92 4.59
CA ILE A 441 -38.49 3.64 4.60
C ILE A 441 -37.91 3.74 6.01
N ARG A 442 -38.29 4.75 6.82
CA ARG A 442 -37.89 4.86 8.23
C ARG A 442 -38.36 3.66 9.04
N SER A 443 -39.64 3.31 8.94
CA SER A 443 -40.25 2.17 9.63
C SER A 443 -39.53 0.86 9.32
N LEU A 444 -39.18 0.62 8.04
CA LEU A 444 -38.41 -0.56 7.63
C LEU A 444 -36.98 -0.54 8.20
N CYS A 445 -36.31 0.62 8.21
CA CYS A 445 -34.97 0.74 8.80
C CYS A 445 -34.99 0.51 10.32
N GLN A 446 -35.96 1.07 11.03
CA GLN A 446 -36.12 0.89 12.48
C GLN A 446 -36.44 -0.58 12.84
N GLN A 447 -37.29 -1.26 12.07
CA GLN A 447 -37.54 -2.69 12.26
C GLN A 447 -36.27 -3.52 12.05
N GLU A 448 -35.57 -3.31 10.94
CA GLU A 448 -34.34 -4.06 10.62
C GLU A 448 -33.24 -3.82 11.67
N LEU A 449 -33.07 -2.58 12.15
CA LEU A 449 -32.16 -2.26 13.25
C LEU A 449 -32.55 -3.00 14.53
N ALA A 450 -33.83 -2.96 14.92
CA ALA A 450 -34.31 -3.64 16.12
C ALA A 450 -34.15 -5.17 16.05
N GLU A 451 -34.21 -5.78 14.86
CA GLU A 451 -33.93 -7.21 14.66
C GLU A 451 -32.42 -7.52 14.67
N LEU A 452 -31.58 -6.62 14.12
CA LEU A 452 -30.12 -6.78 14.08
C LEU A 452 -29.47 -6.58 15.45
N GLU A 453 -29.86 -5.55 16.21
CA GLU A 453 -29.31 -5.22 17.53
C GLU A 453 -29.55 -6.32 18.58
N GLN A 454 -30.55 -7.19 18.38
CA GLN A 454 -30.75 -8.38 19.22
C GLN A 454 -29.65 -9.45 19.06
N THR A 455 -28.90 -9.42 17.95
CA THR A 455 -28.02 -10.54 17.53
C THR A 455 -26.60 -10.09 17.14
N TYR A 456 -26.38 -8.80 16.87
CA TYR A 456 -25.15 -8.25 16.30
C TYR A 456 -24.84 -6.86 16.86
N ASP A 457 -23.56 -6.58 17.10
CA ASP A 457 -23.09 -5.24 17.42
C ASP A 457 -23.16 -4.33 16.17
N SER A 458 -23.45 -3.04 16.37
CA SER A 458 -23.57 -2.06 15.28
C SER A 458 -22.33 -1.94 14.38
N GLN A 459 -21.15 -2.24 14.92
CA GLN A 459 -19.88 -2.27 14.16
C GLN A 459 -19.80 -3.42 13.15
N ASP A 460 -20.53 -4.53 13.36
CA ASP A 460 -20.50 -5.72 12.50
C ASP A 460 -21.47 -5.60 11.32
N TYR A 461 -22.69 -5.08 11.53
CA TYR A 461 -23.73 -5.07 10.49
C TYR A 461 -23.80 -3.77 9.68
N LEU A 462 -23.62 -2.58 10.27
CA LEU A 462 -23.77 -1.30 9.57
C LEU A 462 -22.90 -1.21 8.29
N PRO A 463 -21.60 -1.56 8.30
CA PRO A 463 -20.77 -1.47 7.09
C PRO A 463 -21.23 -2.39 5.95
N ILE A 464 -21.89 -3.51 6.27
CA ILE A 464 -22.43 -4.47 5.30
C ILE A 464 -23.70 -3.90 4.67
N TYR A 465 -24.61 -3.36 5.48
CA TYR A 465 -25.87 -2.76 5.01
C TYR A 465 -25.63 -1.48 4.22
N GLU A 466 -24.78 -0.55 4.71
CA GLU A 466 -24.35 0.62 3.95
C GLU A 466 -23.71 0.23 2.61
N GLY A 467 -22.85 -0.79 2.63
CA GLY A 467 -22.20 -1.34 1.44
C GLY A 467 -23.18 -1.91 0.40
N ALA A 468 -24.22 -2.62 0.87
CA ALA A 468 -25.29 -3.16 0.05
C ALA A 468 -26.15 -2.03 -0.56
N ILE A 469 -26.62 -1.07 0.25
CA ILE A 469 -27.45 0.06 -0.19
C ILE A 469 -26.68 0.94 -1.18
N ALA A 470 -25.42 1.28 -0.88
CA ALA A 470 -24.57 2.03 -1.79
C ALA A 470 -24.31 1.28 -3.12
N THR A 471 -24.34 -0.06 -3.11
CA THR A 471 -24.24 -0.88 -4.33
C THR A 471 -25.55 -0.88 -5.11
N ALA A 472 -26.70 -1.00 -4.45
CA ALA A 472 -28.02 -0.93 -5.05
C ALA A 472 -28.34 0.47 -5.64
N ILE A 473 -27.84 1.55 -5.03
CA ILE A 473 -27.90 2.91 -5.61
C ILE A 473 -27.02 2.99 -6.88
N ARG A 474 -25.78 2.46 -6.83
CA ARG A 474 -24.86 2.46 -7.99
C ARG A 474 -25.35 1.60 -9.17
N SER A 475 -26.07 0.51 -8.90
CA SER A 475 -26.66 -0.35 -9.93
C SER A 475 -27.97 0.21 -10.50
N GLY A 476 -28.52 1.28 -9.90
CA GLY A 476 -29.81 1.88 -10.29
C GLY A 476 -31.02 1.11 -9.75
N GLN A 477 -30.83 0.12 -8.88
CA GLN A 477 -31.90 -0.62 -8.21
C GLN A 477 -32.66 0.25 -7.20
N LEU A 478 -31.93 1.09 -6.44
CA LEU A 478 -32.51 2.11 -5.57
C LEU A 478 -32.35 3.50 -6.22
N PRO A 479 -33.39 4.04 -6.91
CA PRO A 479 -33.32 5.36 -7.51
C PRO A 479 -33.29 6.44 -6.44
N LEU A 480 -32.56 7.54 -6.70
CA LEU A 480 -32.52 8.72 -5.84
C LEU A 480 -33.56 9.74 -6.34
N ILE A 481 -34.77 9.69 -5.78
CA ILE A 481 -35.89 10.57 -6.12
C ILE A 481 -36.06 11.56 -4.97
N ASP A 482 -35.86 12.85 -5.28
CA ASP A 482 -35.99 13.95 -4.31
C ASP A 482 -37.34 13.87 -3.58
N GLN A 483 -37.33 13.98 -2.25
CA GLN A 483 -38.49 13.91 -1.34
C GLN A 483 -39.23 12.56 -1.25
N GLN A 484 -38.91 11.56 -2.08
CA GLN A 484 -39.53 10.22 -2.02
C GLN A 484 -38.57 9.16 -1.45
N THR A 485 -37.43 8.97 -2.10
CA THR A 485 -36.42 7.97 -1.71
C THR A 485 -35.10 8.62 -1.29
N ALA A 486 -34.90 9.90 -1.58
CA ALA A 486 -33.70 10.64 -1.21
C ALA A 486 -33.99 12.06 -0.73
N GLU A 487 -33.22 12.50 0.26
CA GLU A 487 -33.08 13.92 0.60
C GLU A 487 -32.10 14.61 -0.36
N ARG A 488 -32.29 15.92 -0.56
CA ARG A 488 -31.44 16.76 -1.40
C ARG A 488 -30.85 17.90 -0.57
N LEU A 489 -29.60 17.74 -0.16
CA LEU A 489 -28.86 18.77 0.56
C LEU A 489 -28.13 19.69 -0.41
N SER A 490 -28.39 21.00 -0.29
CA SER A 490 -27.69 22.03 -1.05
C SER A 490 -26.80 22.84 -0.11
N TYR A 491 -25.48 22.80 -0.28
CA TYR A 491 -24.54 23.50 0.59
C TYR A 491 -23.53 24.31 -0.22
N THR A 492 -23.17 25.49 0.28
CA THR A 492 -22.19 26.37 -0.39
C THR A 492 -20.82 26.22 0.26
N LYS A 493 -19.79 25.88 -0.52
CA LYS A 493 -18.40 25.78 -0.05
C LYS A 493 -17.49 26.55 -0.99
N GLN A 494 -16.75 27.51 -0.46
CA GLN A 494 -15.88 28.42 -1.24
C GLN A 494 -16.62 29.16 -2.38
N GLY A 495 -17.86 29.60 -2.13
CA GLY A 495 -18.68 30.33 -3.12
C GLY A 495 -19.31 29.46 -4.22
N VAL A 496 -19.09 28.14 -4.19
CA VAL A 496 -19.72 27.18 -5.12
C VAL A 496 -20.82 26.43 -4.39
N SER A 497 -22.02 26.41 -4.97
CA SER A 497 -23.17 25.64 -4.46
C SER A 497 -23.09 24.20 -4.94
N TYR A 498 -22.98 23.27 -4.00
CA TYR A 498 -23.02 21.83 -4.23
C TYR A 498 -24.42 21.30 -3.97
N VAL A 499 -24.83 20.28 -4.72
CA VAL A 499 -26.07 19.53 -4.49
C VAL A 499 -25.70 18.06 -4.29
N GLN A 500 -26.01 17.53 -3.11
CA GLN A 500 -25.85 16.13 -2.78
C GLN A 500 -27.24 15.48 -2.61
N ARG A 501 -27.38 14.26 -3.11
CA ARG A 501 -28.55 13.41 -2.88
C ARG A 501 -28.14 12.21 -2.05
N THR A 502 -28.86 11.94 -0.96
CA THR A 502 -28.62 10.80 -0.08
C THR A 502 -29.91 10.02 0.09
N HIS A 503 -29.88 8.70 -0.14
CA HIS A 503 -31.06 7.84 0.00
C HIS A 503 -31.48 7.78 1.48
N TYR A 504 -32.79 7.85 1.77
CA TYR A 504 -33.29 7.90 3.14
C TYR A 504 -32.87 6.69 3.99
N ALA A 505 -32.78 5.49 3.40
CA ALA A 505 -32.27 4.31 4.11
C ALA A 505 -30.80 4.45 4.59
N LEU A 506 -29.94 5.25 3.92
CA LEU A 506 -28.59 5.56 4.42
C LEU A 506 -28.61 6.59 5.55
N ARG A 507 -29.69 7.38 5.69
CA ARG A 507 -29.89 8.27 6.83
C ARG A 507 -30.42 7.51 8.03
N PHE A 508 -31.53 6.79 7.88
CA PHE A 508 -32.18 6.13 9.01
C PHE A 508 -31.41 4.94 9.59
N LEU A 509 -30.46 4.35 8.86
CA LEU A 509 -29.51 3.38 9.44
C LEU A 509 -28.36 4.03 10.22
N ALA A 510 -28.03 5.29 9.95
CA ALA A 510 -26.98 6.03 10.65
C ALA A 510 -27.53 6.90 11.80
N ASP A 511 -28.76 7.38 11.64
CA ASP A 511 -29.53 8.17 12.60
C ASP A 511 -31.03 7.86 12.42
N PRO A 512 -31.61 6.94 13.22
CA PRO A 512 -33.02 6.52 13.10
C PRO A 512 -34.04 7.64 13.33
N GLU A 513 -33.64 8.70 14.06
CA GLU A 513 -34.50 9.83 14.44
C GLU A 513 -34.33 11.05 13.51
N HIS A 514 -33.57 10.92 12.40
CA HIS A 514 -33.31 12.00 11.45
C HIS A 514 -34.61 12.62 10.90
N GLU A 515 -34.89 13.88 11.24
CA GLU A 515 -36.07 14.61 10.76
C GLU A 515 -35.97 14.94 9.26
N ILE A 516 -37.07 14.80 8.53
CA ILE A 516 -37.13 15.11 7.10
C ILE A 516 -37.51 16.58 6.94
N GLU A 517 -36.56 17.42 6.53
CA GLU A 517 -36.81 18.83 6.19
C GLU A 517 -37.69 18.96 4.93
N LEU A 518 -39.01 18.91 5.11
CA LEU A 518 -39.98 19.23 4.06
C LEU A 518 -39.90 20.71 3.69
N THR A 519 -39.25 21.00 2.57
CA THR A 519 -39.05 22.36 2.07
C THR A 519 -40.37 23.02 1.66
N THR A 520 -41.04 23.68 2.59
CA THR A 520 -42.20 24.54 2.30
C THR A 520 -41.72 25.84 1.65
N ALA A 521 -42.18 26.11 0.43
CA ALA A 521 -41.78 27.32 -0.30
C ALA A 521 -42.40 28.58 0.33
N PRO A 522 -41.62 29.66 0.58
CA PRO A 522 -42.16 30.88 1.14
C PRO A 522 -43.00 31.64 0.11
N VAL A 523 -44.28 31.86 0.44
CA VAL A 523 -45.18 32.74 -0.30
C VAL A 523 -44.63 34.16 -0.30
N SER A 524 -44.20 34.65 -1.46
CA SER A 524 -43.72 36.02 -1.62
C SER A 524 -44.88 36.97 -1.89
N THR A 525 -45.17 37.85 -0.93
CA THR A 525 -46.11 38.97 -1.11
C THR A 525 -45.49 40.10 -1.94
N PRO A 526 -46.24 40.73 -2.87
CA PRO A 526 -45.73 41.83 -3.67
C PRO A 526 -45.93 43.19 -2.98
N THR A 527 -44.95 44.09 -3.15
CA THR A 527 -45.05 45.53 -2.80
C THR A 527 -44.47 46.37 -3.96
N PRO A 528 -44.84 47.66 -4.12
CA PRO A 528 -45.58 48.02 -5.33
C PRO A 528 -44.84 48.96 -6.30
N ILE A 529 -45.45 49.09 -7.48
CA ILE A 529 -44.98 49.87 -8.63
C ILE A 529 -45.03 51.38 -8.38
N SER A 530 -44.02 52.10 -8.88
CA SER A 530 -44.15 53.45 -9.46
C SER A 530 -43.14 53.58 -10.62
N LYS A 531 -43.57 53.54 -11.89
CA LYS A 531 -44.22 54.58 -12.72
C LYS A 531 -43.18 55.55 -13.37
N PRO A 532 -43.42 56.10 -14.59
CA PRO A 532 -43.14 55.36 -15.84
C PRO A 532 -42.47 56.20 -16.94
N ILE A 533 -41.88 55.57 -17.98
CA ILE A 533 -41.62 56.21 -19.27
C ILE A 533 -42.06 55.28 -20.42
N THR A 534 -42.82 55.85 -21.37
CA THR A 534 -43.49 55.19 -22.51
C THR A 534 -42.66 55.36 -23.81
N PRO A 535 -43.04 54.78 -24.98
CA PRO A 535 -42.06 54.12 -25.85
C PRO A 535 -41.93 54.74 -27.25
N GLN A 536 -41.01 54.20 -28.06
CA GLN A 536 -41.14 54.24 -29.52
C GLN A 536 -41.03 52.84 -30.13
N ARG A 537 -41.82 52.64 -31.19
CA ARG A 537 -41.89 51.44 -32.03
C ARG A 537 -40.68 51.39 -32.98
N ASP A 538 -40.33 50.20 -33.42
CA ASP A 538 -40.54 49.88 -34.84
C ASP A 538 -40.76 48.38 -35.07
N THR A 539 -41.44 48.05 -36.17
CA THR A 539 -42.05 46.75 -36.49
C THR A 539 -41.54 46.17 -37.80
N LEU A 540 -41.50 44.82 -37.91
CA LEU A 540 -41.64 43.94 -39.09
C LEU A 540 -41.44 42.48 -38.57
N GLN A 541 -42.37 41.49 -38.57
CA GLN A 541 -43.22 40.87 -39.62
C GLN A 541 -42.40 40.31 -40.81
N THR A 542 -42.53 39.05 -41.28
CA THR A 542 -43.55 37.96 -41.11
C THR A 542 -42.96 36.54 -41.34
N ASP A 543 -43.70 35.50 -40.92
CA ASP A 543 -43.58 34.03 -41.20
C ASP A 543 -43.83 33.65 -42.71
N PRO A 544 -44.01 32.37 -43.17
CA PRO A 544 -43.98 31.05 -42.49
C PRO A 544 -43.28 29.86 -43.23
N ALA A 545 -43.30 28.69 -42.60
CA ALA A 545 -42.95 27.38 -43.18
C ALA A 545 -44.10 26.77 -44.04
N PRO A 546 -43.84 25.64 -44.74
CA PRO A 546 -44.76 24.50 -44.53
C PRO A 546 -44.08 23.11 -44.45
N THR A 547 -44.78 22.20 -43.77
CA THR A 547 -44.54 20.75 -43.71
C THR A 547 -45.13 20.03 -44.93
N LEU A 548 -44.57 18.88 -45.34
CA LEU A 548 -45.38 17.78 -45.90
C LEU A 548 -44.72 16.39 -45.76
N THR A 549 -45.56 15.40 -45.48
CA THR A 549 -45.27 13.97 -45.27
C THR A 549 -45.23 13.20 -46.61
N VAL A 550 -44.62 11.99 -46.67
CA VAL A 550 -45.22 10.75 -47.24
C VAL A 550 -44.23 9.55 -47.20
N GLN A 551 -44.72 8.40 -46.74
CA GLN A 551 -44.26 7.03 -47.06
C GLN A 551 -45.40 6.33 -47.84
N PRO A 552 -45.16 5.31 -48.68
CA PRO A 552 -45.41 3.93 -48.21
C PRO A 552 -44.51 2.81 -48.80
N GLN A 553 -44.80 1.57 -48.39
CA GLN A 553 -44.06 0.31 -48.57
C GLN A 553 -44.50 -0.52 -49.82
N ILE A 554 -43.79 -1.64 -50.09
CA ILE A 554 -44.19 -2.97 -50.70
C ILE A 554 -42.86 -3.66 -51.16
N ALA A 555 -42.37 -4.84 -50.75
CA ALA A 555 -42.86 -6.26 -50.79
C ALA A 555 -42.77 -6.89 -52.22
N VAL A 556 -42.46 -8.18 -52.50
CA VAL A 556 -42.48 -9.49 -51.77
C VAL A 556 -41.29 -10.42 -52.20
N THR A 557 -41.10 -11.56 -51.52
CA THR A 557 -40.30 -12.81 -51.76
C THR A 557 -40.73 -13.63 -53.04
N PRO A 558 -40.29 -14.91 -53.37
CA PRO A 558 -39.54 -15.98 -52.63
C PRO A 558 -38.48 -16.83 -53.43
N GLN A 559 -38.09 -18.00 -52.84
CA GLN A 559 -37.41 -19.19 -53.42
C GLN A 559 -35.90 -19.14 -53.74
N SER A 560 -35.15 -20.25 -53.80
CA SER A 560 -35.02 -21.47 -52.95
C SER A 560 -33.93 -22.36 -53.55
N ASP A 561 -32.96 -22.87 -52.78
CA ASP A 561 -32.37 -24.22 -52.94
C ASP A 561 -31.22 -24.51 -51.94
N GLN A 562 -31.01 -25.79 -51.66
CA GLN A 562 -29.92 -26.36 -50.84
C GLN A 562 -29.30 -27.54 -51.64
N PRO A 563 -28.01 -27.93 -51.45
CA PRO A 563 -27.69 -28.77 -50.27
C PRO A 563 -26.23 -28.78 -49.70
N SER A 564 -26.15 -29.31 -48.47
CA SER A 564 -25.12 -30.22 -47.90
C SER A 564 -23.68 -29.79 -47.53
N SER A 565 -23.41 -29.77 -46.20
CA SER A 565 -22.56 -30.76 -45.45
C SER A 565 -21.32 -30.30 -44.63
N SER A 566 -21.10 -31.03 -43.51
CA SER A 566 -19.97 -31.01 -42.53
C SER A 566 -19.91 -29.80 -41.55
N SER A 567 -19.63 -29.91 -40.24
CA SER A 567 -19.03 -30.98 -39.40
C SER A 567 -19.53 -30.98 -37.93
N PRO A 568 -19.41 -32.09 -37.16
CA PRO A 568 -19.62 -32.15 -35.71
C PRO A 568 -18.31 -32.36 -34.89
N THR A 569 -18.23 -31.88 -33.63
CA THR A 569 -17.61 -32.54 -32.43
C THR A 569 -17.32 -31.56 -31.27
N THR A 570 -18.20 -31.52 -30.26
CA THR A 570 -17.93 -30.89 -28.95
C THR A 570 -18.55 -31.64 -27.76
N HIS A 571 -19.73 -32.24 -27.94
CA HIS A 571 -20.53 -32.85 -26.86
C HIS A 571 -19.91 -34.06 -26.11
N THR A 572 -18.85 -34.68 -26.62
CA THR A 572 -18.26 -35.89 -26.00
C THR A 572 -17.28 -35.63 -24.86
N LEU A 573 -16.83 -34.39 -24.65
CA LEU A 573 -15.83 -34.07 -23.62
C LEU A 573 -16.50 -33.55 -22.34
N ASP A 574 -17.50 -32.67 -22.47
CA ASP A 574 -18.31 -32.19 -21.33
C ASP A 574 -19.06 -33.35 -20.65
N HIS A 575 -19.66 -34.27 -21.43
CA HIS A 575 -20.33 -35.44 -20.88
C HIS A 575 -19.39 -36.35 -20.08
N LYS A 576 -18.11 -36.48 -20.49
CA LYS A 576 -17.10 -37.22 -19.73
C LYS A 576 -16.72 -36.50 -18.43
N LEU A 577 -16.70 -35.18 -18.43
CA LEU A 577 -16.43 -34.36 -17.23
C LEU A 577 -17.57 -34.47 -16.21
N GLU A 578 -18.82 -34.46 -16.66
CA GLU A 578 -20.00 -34.66 -15.80
C GLU A 578 -20.01 -36.05 -15.17
N VAL A 579 -19.76 -37.11 -15.95
CA VAL A 579 -19.68 -38.50 -15.43
C VAL A 579 -18.57 -38.65 -14.38
N LEU A 580 -17.39 -38.06 -14.61
CA LEU A 580 -16.30 -38.03 -13.62
C LEU A 580 -16.67 -37.28 -12.34
N THR A 581 -17.33 -36.13 -12.48
CA THR A 581 -17.78 -35.31 -11.34
C THR A 581 -18.84 -36.04 -10.51
N HIS A 582 -19.73 -36.78 -11.17
CA HIS A 582 -20.76 -37.58 -10.50
C HIS A 582 -20.15 -38.78 -9.76
N ALA A 583 -19.23 -39.53 -10.39
CA ALA A 583 -18.54 -40.67 -9.77
C ALA A 583 -17.73 -40.25 -8.53
N LEU A 584 -17.00 -39.12 -8.61
CA LEU A 584 -16.27 -38.57 -7.46
C LEU A 584 -17.21 -38.14 -6.32
N SER A 585 -18.40 -37.63 -6.64
CA SER A 585 -19.40 -37.25 -5.63
C SER A 585 -19.97 -38.47 -4.89
N GLN A 586 -20.24 -39.56 -5.60
CA GLN A 586 -20.70 -40.82 -5.01
C GLN A 586 -19.63 -41.46 -4.12
N LEU A 587 -18.35 -41.45 -4.54
CA LEU A 587 -17.22 -41.94 -3.74
C LEU A 587 -17.08 -41.17 -2.42
N VAL A 588 -17.26 -39.85 -2.46
CA VAL A 588 -17.21 -38.98 -1.26
C VAL A 588 -18.38 -39.27 -0.30
N GLN A 589 -19.56 -39.63 -0.80
CA GLN A 589 -20.68 -40.06 0.05
C GLN A 589 -20.41 -41.41 0.72
N LEU A 590 -19.89 -42.41 -0.01
CA LEU A 590 -19.53 -43.73 0.56
C LEU A 590 -18.51 -43.62 1.70
N ILE A 591 -17.47 -42.80 1.53
CA ILE A 591 -16.44 -42.56 2.57
C ILE A 591 -17.03 -41.84 3.80
N GLN A 592 -18.12 -41.10 3.66
CA GLN A 592 -18.80 -40.44 4.78
C GLN A 592 -19.76 -41.39 5.51
N THR A 593 -20.43 -42.31 4.81
CA THR A 593 -21.28 -43.32 5.45
C THR A 593 -20.48 -44.31 6.29
N GLU A 594 -19.33 -44.82 5.83
CA GLU A 594 -18.49 -45.72 6.63
C GLU A 594 -18.00 -45.08 7.94
N ARG A 595 -17.64 -43.79 7.89
CA ARG A 595 -17.21 -43.02 9.07
C ARG A 595 -18.31 -42.82 10.11
N THR A 596 -19.58 -42.88 9.69
CA THR A 596 -20.73 -42.71 10.58
C THR A 596 -21.06 -44.02 11.31
N ILE A 597 -20.87 -45.16 10.65
CA ILE A 597 -21.05 -46.50 11.25
C ILE A 597 -19.97 -46.77 12.32
N ALA A 598 -18.74 -46.29 12.11
CA ALA A 598 -17.63 -46.43 13.05
C ALA A 598 -17.78 -45.66 14.38
N GLN A 599 -18.83 -44.85 14.56
CA GLN A 599 -19.06 -44.03 15.76
C GLN A 599 -20.23 -44.51 16.65
N GLN A 600 -20.84 -45.67 16.36
CA GLN A 600 -22.03 -46.15 17.08
C GLN A 600 -21.78 -47.20 18.19
N PHE A 601 -20.52 -47.49 18.54
CA PHE A 601 -20.20 -48.39 19.67
C PHE A 601 -19.74 -47.62 20.92
N PRO A 602 -20.47 -47.68 22.04
CA PRO A 602 -20.08 -47.01 23.29
C PRO A 602 -19.03 -47.81 24.07
N VAL A 603 -18.03 -47.11 24.61
CA VAL A 603 -17.02 -47.66 25.54
C VAL A 603 -17.37 -47.21 26.97
N PRO A 604 -17.34 -48.09 28.00
CA PRO A 604 -17.82 -47.77 29.34
C PRO A 604 -16.86 -46.91 30.16
N ALA A 605 -17.40 -46.17 31.13
CA ALA A 605 -16.67 -45.25 32.01
C ALA A 605 -16.15 -45.94 33.29
N PRO A 606 -14.99 -45.49 33.85
CA PRO A 606 -14.56 -45.82 35.21
C PRO A 606 -15.12 -44.82 36.25
N SER A 607 -15.29 -45.28 37.49
CA SER A 607 -15.98 -44.59 38.58
C SER A 607 -15.08 -43.78 39.54
N ASN A 608 -15.72 -42.87 40.29
CA ASN A 608 -15.12 -41.98 41.29
C ASN A 608 -14.42 -42.68 42.46
N GLY A 609 -13.46 -41.96 43.06
CA GLY A 609 -13.02 -42.13 44.46
C GLY A 609 -12.71 -40.76 45.08
N GLN A 610 -13.50 -40.33 46.07
CA GLN A 610 -13.31 -39.08 46.81
C GLN A 610 -12.36 -39.26 48.00
N THR A 611 -11.60 -38.23 48.39
CA THR A 611 -11.58 -37.76 49.80
C THR A 611 -10.93 -36.38 49.98
N GLN A 612 -11.61 -35.55 50.79
CA GLN A 612 -11.11 -34.41 51.57
C GLN A 612 -11.56 -34.68 53.02
N PRO A 613 -10.90 -34.19 54.10
CA PRO A 613 -11.02 -32.75 54.47
C PRO A 613 -9.85 -32.17 55.30
N GLY A 614 -9.96 -30.88 55.69
CA GLY A 614 -9.23 -30.34 56.86
C GLY A 614 -8.85 -28.85 56.77
N SER A 615 -9.54 -27.98 57.51
CA SER A 615 -9.27 -26.55 57.64
C SER A 615 -9.19 -26.16 59.12
N ILE A 616 -8.07 -25.57 59.59
CA ILE A 616 -8.00 -24.79 60.84
C ILE A 616 -7.01 -23.62 60.71
N GLN A 617 -7.53 -22.41 60.95
CA GLN A 617 -6.91 -21.27 61.67
C GLN A 617 -7.85 -20.99 62.87
N PRO A 618 -7.56 -20.10 63.87
CA PRO A 618 -6.46 -19.12 63.97
C PRO A 618 -5.74 -19.10 65.34
N GLU A 619 -4.72 -18.24 65.51
CA GLU A 619 -4.57 -17.42 66.75
C GLU A 619 -3.57 -16.27 66.59
N SER A 620 -3.61 -15.33 67.54
CA SER A 620 -3.01 -13.98 67.50
C SER A 620 -2.05 -13.73 68.68
N LEU A 621 -1.07 -12.81 68.56
CA LEU A 621 -0.86 -11.68 69.51
C LEU A 621 0.39 -10.80 69.24
N ASP A 622 0.25 -9.55 69.68
CA ASP A 622 1.16 -8.42 69.95
C ASP A 622 2.69 -8.42 69.67
N THR A 623 3.10 -7.35 68.98
CA THR A 623 3.90 -6.20 69.50
C THR A 623 5.06 -6.45 70.48
N GLN A 624 6.31 -6.13 70.09
CA GLN A 624 7.12 -5.02 70.66
C GLN A 624 8.50 -4.84 69.99
N GLU A 625 9.11 -3.67 70.22
CA GLU A 625 10.42 -3.22 69.73
C GLU A 625 11.61 -3.87 70.47
N ALA A 626 12.77 -4.00 69.82
CA ALA A 626 14.06 -3.57 70.37
C ALA A 626 15.26 -3.70 69.40
N THR A 627 16.18 -2.75 69.54
CA THR A 627 17.48 -2.58 68.88
C THR A 627 18.56 -3.63 69.17
N SER A 628 19.38 -4.00 68.17
CA SER A 628 20.86 -4.22 68.22
C SER A 628 21.37 -4.68 66.84
N GLU A 629 22.15 -3.88 66.11
CA GLU A 629 23.62 -3.75 66.11
C GLU A 629 24.43 -4.81 65.32
N GLN A 630 25.08 -4.35 64.22
CA GLN A 630 26.40 -4.74 63.66
C GLN A 630 26.64 -6.24 63.28
N SER A 631 27.33 -6.64 62.21
CA SER A 631 28.42 -6.08 61.38
C SER A 631 28.39 -6.79 59.99
N ALA A 632 29.02 -6.38 58.87
CA ALA A 632 30.47 -6.19 58.72
C ALA A 632 30.92 -5.55 57.39
N LYS A 633 31.92 -4.66 57.49
CA LYS A 633 33.12 -4.45 56.63
C LYS A 633 33.01 -4.48 55.08
N THR A 634 33.25 -3.32 54.46
CA THR A 634 34.28 -3.18 53.39
C THR A 634 34.77 -1.72 53.26
N PRO A 635 36.10 -1.50 53.24
CA PRO A 635 36.73 -0.34 52.57
C PRO A 635 37.95 -0.79 51.71
N PRO A 636 38.74 0.13 51.13
CA PRO A 636 38.37 1.13 50.12
C PRO A 636 39.24 0.98 48.84
N SER A 637 38.87 1.58 47.69
CA SER A 637 39.88 1.85 46.65
C SER A 637 39.57 2.99 45.67
N SER A 638 40.65 3.67 45.32
CA SER A 638 40.88 4.80 44.41
C SER A 638 39.97 4.96 43.18
N THR A 639 39.41 6.16 43.03
CA THR A 639 38.87 6.68 41.76
C THR A 639 39.93 7.49 41.00
N VAL A 640 40.43 6.94 39.88
CA VAL A 640 41.21 7.72 38.91
C VAL A 640 40.24 8.52 38.03
N LYS A 641 40.24 9.85 38.21
CA LYS A 641 39.43 10.78 37.39
C LYS A 641 39.99 10.88 35.97
N LEU A 642 39.36 10.22 34.99
CA LEU A 642 39.48 10.70 33.60
C LEU A 642 38.66 11.98 33.43
N GLN A 643 39.31 13.03 32.95
CA GLN A 643 38.69 14.34 32.72
C GLN A 643 37.62 14.27 31.62
N ARG A 644 36.36 14.26 32.06
CA ARG A 644 35.20 14.46 31.19
C ARG A 644 35.13 15.95 30.85
N ARG A 645 35.48 16.33 29.61
CA ARG A 645 35.42 17.73 29.12
C ARG A 645 34.09 18.37 29.54
N SER A 646 34.16 19.52 30.22
CA SER A 646 32.99 20.30 30.60
C SER A 646 32.21 20.69 29.34
N ARG A 647 30.91 20.39 29.33
CA ARG A 647 29.99 21.09 28.44
C ARG A 647 29.84 22.50 29.02
N GLY A 648 30.19 23.52 28.23
CA GLY A 648 29.98 24.92 28.61
C GLY A 648 28.53 25.19 28.99
N THR A 649 28.30 26.17 29.85
CA THR A 649 26.96 26.48 30.36
C THR A 649 26.04 27.02 29.25
N SER A 650 24.72 26.93 29.43
CA SER A 650 23.75 27.49 28.45
C SER A 650 24.01 28.98 28.19
N ALA A 651 24.42 29.71 29.22
CA ALA A 651 24.72 31.14 29.14
C ALA A 651 25.94 31.46 28.26
N GLU A 652 27.02 30.69 28.35
CA GLU A 652 28.19 30.83 27.44
C GLU A 652 27.79 30.62 25.97
N ALA A 653 26.96 29.61 25.71
CA ALA A 653 26.48 29.33 24.37
C ALA A 653 25.57 30.45 23.82
N GLU A 654 24.71 31.04 24.67
CA GLU A 654 23.83 32.16 24.33
C GLU A 654 24.62 33.45 24.07
N ALA A 655 25.53 33.85 24.98
CA ALA A 655 26.40 35.00 24.81
C ALA A 655 27.24 34.92 23.53
N ARG A 656 27.73 33.72 23.19
CA ARG A 656 28.45 33.45 21.95
C ARG A 656 27.58 33.58 20.70
N ILE A 657 26.28 33.29 20.78
CA ILE A 657 25.34 33.50 19.66
C ILE A 657 25.01 34.99 19.49
N ILE A 658 24.87 35.73 20.60
CA ILE A 658 24.67 37.19 20.58
C ILE A 658 25.87 37.88 19.91
N LYS A 659 27.12 37.60 20.34
CA LYS A 659 28.33 38.10 19.67
C LYS A 659 28.37 37.82 18.16
N ALA A 660 27.83 36.68 17.72
CA ALA A 660 27.76 36.33 16.31
C ALA A 660 26.65 37.09 15.55
N ILE A 661 25.55 37.44 16.21
CA ILE A 661 24.52 38.35 15.68
C ILE A 661 25.12 39.76 15.52
N ASP A 662 25.80 40.28 16.55
CA ASP A 662 26.48 41.58 16.53
C ASP A 662 27.49 41.66 15.40
N ALA A 663 28.33 40.64 15.24
CA ALA A 663 29.30 40.55 14.15
C ALA A 663 28.63 40.54 12.76
N MET A 664 27.46 39.91 12.61
CA MET A 664 26.68 39.96 11.37
C MET A 664 26.09 41.36 11.12
N MET A 665 25.55 42.03 12.15
CA MET A 665 25.03 43.40 12.03
C MET A 665 26.14 44.40 11.70
N ALA A 666 27.24 44.41 12.47
CA ALA A 666 28.40 45.25 12.23
C ALA A 666 28.99 45.03 10.82
N TYR A 667 29.07 43.77 10.38
CA TYR A 667 29.43 43.43 9.00
C TYR A 667 28.48 44.12 8.01
N ASN A 668 27.16 43.98 8.17
CA ASN A 668 26.16 44.53 7.25
C ASN A 668 26.08 46.06 7.23
N ASN A 669 26.43 46.69 8.36
CA ASN A 669 26.43 48.14 8.60
C ASN A 669 27.63 48.87 7.98
N ALA A 670 28.66 48.16 7.53
CA ALA A 670 29.82 48.77 6.90
C ALA A 670 29.43 49.58 5.63
N PRO A 671 29.79 50.88 5.54
CA PRO A 671 29.20 51.82 4.56
C PRO A 671 29.52 51.50 3.10
N HIS A 672 30.58 50.75 2.84
CA HIS A 672 30.98 50.34 1.48
C HIS A 672 30.36 49.00 1.02
N ARG A 673 29.49 48.35 1.80
CA ARG A 673 28.85 47.10 1.37
C ARG A 673 27.66 47.32 0.46
N THR A 674 27.77 46.78 -0.74
CA THR A 674 26.64 46.60 -1.66
C THR A 674 25.60 45.66 -1.03
N HIS A 675 24.32 45.80 -1.41
CA HIS A 675 23.24 44.89 -0.99
C HIS A 675 23.61 43.43 -1.22
N ILE A 676 24.30 43.13 -2.34
CA ILE A 676 24.70 41.77 -2.73
C ILE A 676 25.61 41.11 -1.69
N GLN A 677 26.49 41.88 -1.03
CA GLN A 677 27.49 41.38 -0.07
C GLN A 677 26.96 41.20 1.35
N LYS A 678 25.75 41.69 1.66
CA LYS A 678 25.13 41.63 3.00
C LYS A 678 24.58 40.23 3.29
N TRP A 679 24.42 39.88 4.57
CA TRP A 679 23.93 38.58 5.03
C TRP A 679 22.71 38.74 5.92
N GLU A 680 21.65 38.00 5.63
CA GLU A 680 20.48 37.83 6.49
C GLU A 680 20.87 37.01 7.74
N ILE A 681 20.50 37.52 8.91
CA ILE A 681 20.71 36.86 10.19
C ILE A 681 19.63 35.79 10.32
N SER A 682 20.02 34.53 10.15
CA SER A 682 19.09 33.39 10.19
C SER A 682 19.70 32.21 10.94
N LEU A 683 18.82 31.31 11.41
CA LEU A 683 19.19 30.06 12.09
C LEU A 683 20.29 29.29 11.35
N SER A 684 20.24 29.25 10.01
CA SER A 684 21.23 28.55 9.18
C SER A 684 22.60 29.24 9.15
N ALA A 685 22.63 30.57 9.18
CA ALA A 685 23.84 31.37 9.21
C ALA A 685 24.52 31.28 10.58
N LEU A 686 23.78 31.50 11.67
CA LEU A 686 24.28 31.41 13.04
C LEU A 686 24.73 29.99 13.42
N LYS A 687 24.06 28.95 12.92
CA LYS A 687 24.47 27.54 13.13
C LYS A 687 25.79 27.20 12.43
N ARG A 688 26.06 27.79 11.27
CA ARG A 688 27.35 27.70 10.58
C ARG A 688 28.43 28.47 11.35
N LEU A 689 28.15 29.72 11.70
CA LEU A 689 29.10 30.63 12.33
C LEU A 689 29.51 30.17 13.75
N THR A 690 28.55 29.81 14.61
CA THR A 690 28.77 29.50 16.03
C THR A 690 28.96 28.01 16.37
N LYS A 691 28.59 27.11 15.45
CA LYS A 691 28.46 25.65 15.68
C LYS A 691 27.56 25.26 16.88
N SER A 692 26.72 26.17 17.38
CA SER A 692 25.89 25.94 18.57
C SER A 692 24.68 25.03 18.31
N TYR A 693 24.09 24.49 19.40
CA TYR A 693 22.88 23.68 19.31
C TYR A 693 21.68 24.50 18.84
N GLN A 694 20.88 23.94 17.93
CA GLN A 694 19.81 24.65 17.24
C GLN A 694 18.75 25.25 18.18
N GLY A 695 18.38 24.56 19.26
CA GLY A 695 17.41 25.08 20.23
C GLY A 695 17.92 26.26 21.05
N VAL A 696 19.24 26.42 21.22
CA VAL A 696 19.82 27.62 21.85
C VAL A 696 19.81 28.78 20.87
N ILE A 697 20.17 28.53 19.60
CA ILE A 697 20.12 29.56 18.55
C ILE A 697 18.68 30.07 18.34
N GLN A 698 17.69 29.17 18.34
CA GLN A 698 16.28 29.58 18.22
C GLN A 698 15.88 30.48 19.39
N ARG A 699 16.17 30.10 20.63
CA ARG A 699 15.88 30.91 21.83
C ARG A 699 16.47 32.33 21.75
N VAL A 700 17.71 32.47 21.27
CA VAL A 700 18.36 33.78 21.11
C VAL A 700 17.75 34.57 19.94
N LEU A 701 17.41 33.91 18.84
CA LEU A 701 16.71 34.55 17.71
C LEU A 701 15.32 35.07 18.11
N ASP A 702 14.56 34.28 18.88
CA ASP A 702 13.24 34.67 19.38
C ASP A 702 13.35 35.85 20.36
N ALA A 703 14.38 35.87 21.22
CA ALA A 703 14.64 36.95 22.17
C ALA A 703 15.10 38.27 21.52
N HIS A 704 15.78 38.20 20.38
CA HIS A 704 16.28 39.36 19.61
C HIS A 704 15.49 39.62 18.32
N GLU A 705 14.27 39.06 18.17
CA GLU A 705 13.55 39.11 16.90
C GLU A 705 13.31 40.55 16.41
N ALA A 706 12.88 41.46 17.28
CA ALA A 706 12.57 42.84 16.91
C ALA A 706 13.79 43.58 16.32
N GLU A 707 14.94 43.46 16.97
CA GLU A 707 16.23 44.05 16.56
C GLU A 707 16.70 43.49 15.20
N ILE A 708 16.60 42.18 15.03
CA ILE A 708 16.95 41.49 13.79
C ILE A 708 16.02 41.90 12.64
N GLN A 709 14.72 42.03 12.89
CA GLN A 709 13.73 42.46 11.89
C GLN A 709 13.94 43.93 11.49
N GLU A 710 14.23 44.84 12.42
CA GLU A 710 14.57 46.23 12.11
C GLU A 710 15.82 46.32 11.24
N HIS A 711 16.90 45.63 11.61
CA HIS A 711 18.11 45.54 10.81
C HIS A 711 17.84 44.93 9.41
N HIS A 712 17.01 43.87 9.31
CA HIS A 712 16.62 43.29 8.02
C HIS A 712 15.85 44.28 7.14
N GLN A 713 14.93 45.05 7.71
CA GLN A 713 14.16 46.08 6.99
C GLN A 713 15.08 47.20 6.49
N LEU A 714 15.93 47.75 7.37
CA LEU A 714 16.90 48.81 7.03
C LEU A 714 17.85 48.39 5.89
N HIS A 715 18.22 47.10 5.82
CA HIS A 715 19.17 46.58 4.83
C HIS A 715 18.48 45.90 3.63
N GLY A 716 17.14 45.88 3.56
CA GLY A 716 16.38 45.21 2.50
C GLY A 716 16.65 43.71 2.40
N LEU A 717 16.88 43.05 3.54
CA LEU A 717 17.12 41.62 3.65
C LEU A 717 15.76 40.88 3.72
N LYS A 718 15.64 39.77 3.00
CA LYS A 718 14.43 38.92 2.95
C LYS A 718 14.85 37.48 3.25
N SER A 719 13.94 36.61 3.69
CA SER A 719 14.18 35.22 4.17
C SER A 719 14.83 34.21 3.19
N ARG A 720 15.35 34.67 2.04
CA ARG A 720 16.10 33.90 1.05
C ARG A 720 17.36 34.65 0.59
N HIS A 721 17.76 35.73 1.26
CA HIS A 721 18.84 36.62 0.82
C HIS A 721 20.20 35.90 0.79
N ASN A 722 20.42 34.95 1.71
CA ASN A 722 21.66 34.16 1.78
C ASN A 722 21.78 33.08 0.69
N VAL A 723 20.72 32.77 -0.06
CA VAL A 723 20.73 31.69 -1.07
C VAL A 723 21.75 31.97 -2.19
N ARG A 724 21.96 33.24 -2.55
CA ARG A 724 22.93 33.64 -3.58
C ARG A 724 24.39 33.42 -3.16
N HIS A 725 24.71 33.62 -1.89
CA HIS A 725 26.06 33.37 -1.36
C HIS A 725 26.44 31.89 -1.44
N GLY A 726 25.50 31.02 -1.08
CA GLY A 726 25.68 29.57 -1.21
C GLY A 726 25.90 29.11 -2.66
N HIS A 727 25.25 29.72 -3.65
CA HIS A 727 25.48 29.44 -5.07
C HIS A 727 26.81 30.01 -5.59
N ALA A 728 27.30 31.11 -5.02
CA ALA A 728 28.62 31.67 -5.32
C ALA A 728 29.78 30.94 -4.63
N GLY A 729 29.50 29.89 -3.83
CA GLY A 729 30.50 29.18 -3.03
C GLY A 729 31.03 29.96 -1.82
N VAL A 730 30.47 31.14 -1.54
CA VAL A 730 30.92 32.04 -0.48
C VAL A 730 30.25 31.63 0.83
N ASN A 731 31.04 31.19 1.82
CA ASN A 731 30.53 30.83 3.14
C ASN A 731 30.66 32.01 4.12
N ILE A 732 29.68 32.14 5.02
CA ILE A 732 29.67 33.17 6.06
C ILE A 732 30.94 33.13 6.94
N GLU A 733 31.44 31.92 7.22
CA GLU A 733 32.66 31.67 8.01
C GLU A 733 33.95 32.18 7.34
N GLN A 734 33.93 32.41 6.02
CA GLN A 734 35.07 32.97 5.26
C GLN A 734 35.03 34.50 5.18
N VAL A 735 33.93 35.12 5.61
CA VAL A 735 33.54 36.48 5.26
C VAL A 735 33.26 37.34 6.50
N ILE A 736 32.75 36.71 7.56
CA ILE A 736 32.51 37.31 8.87
C ILE A 736 33.50 36.68 9.84
N GLN A 737 34.62 37.37 10.02
CA GLN A 737 35.54 37.06 11.10
C GLN A 737 34.92 37.52 12.42
N TRP A 738 34.89 36.61 13.38
CA TRP A 738 34.45 36.83 14.76
C TRP A 738 35.27 35.85 15.61
N GLU A 739 35.68 36.28 16.80
CA GLU A 739 36.46 35.42 17.70
C GLU A 739 35.50 34.74 18.69
N PRO A 740 35.36 33.39 18.64
CA PRO A 740 34.75 32.65 19.73
C PRO A 740 35.78 32.52 20.86
N ASP A 741 35.48 33.12 22.03
CA ASP A 741 36.26 32.92 23.27
C ASP A 741 36.35 31.42 23.66
#